data_AF-A0A9P5SPF7-F1
#
_entry.id   AF-A0A9P5SPF7-F1
#
_cell.length_a   1.000
_cell.length_b   1.000
_cell.length_c   1.000
_cell.angle_alpha   90.00
_cell.angle_beta   90.00
_cell.angle_gamma   90.00
#
_symmetry.space_group_name_H-M   'P 1'
#
loop_
_entity.id
_entity.type
_entity.pdbx_description
1 polymer ?
#
loop_
_entity_poly.entity_id
_entity_poly.type
_entity_poly.pdbx_seq_one_letter_code
_entity_poly.pdbx_strand_id
1 'polypeptide(L)'
;MSVETTSTVARVLKPTILILIALVAISSRLFSIIRFESVIHEFDPWFNYRTTQHLVKNGFYDFWNWFDEKSWYPLGRVVGGTVYPGIMVTSAVIHNVLHFFNFPVDIRNVCVFLAPMFSGLTAFSAYLLTKELKDSSAGLLAAAFLGVAPGYISRSVAGSYDNEGIAIFLLVFTFYLWIKAVKTGSAYFGLLTALFYFYMVSAWGGYVFITNLVPLHAFTLLLMGRYSNRLYVSYSTFYAVGTLLSMQIPFVGFQPTRTSEHMAALGVFGLLQLYAFAELVRGHVTPKQFKTLLRAGVSAVAVIAVVGLTLLSFSGVIAPFTGRFYSLYDTGYAKIHIPIIASVSEHQPTAWTSFFFDLQMLIFLFPAGVYLCFKELKDEHVFIILYSVFASYFAGVMVRLMLTLTPVVCVSAAIAYSTLLDTYLEKSDHVLGTNLKPLTATNDSNGDASTDAKPTSNGTKKPHSSGKGNAKEAKATAAKADAVESKAQAKSTAAAKRYPVFNWDSRAMVILQLTWFLFMFAWHCTYVTSGSYSSPSIVLASRQQDGSQMIIDDFREAYYWLRKNTKEDAKVMSWWDYGYQMAGMANVTTLVDNNTWNNTHIATVGKAMATSEEVSYEVLRRHDVDYVLILFGGVIGYSGDDINKFLWMIRIAEGVYPNEVKETNFFTPRGEYKVDQDATPTMKNSLMYKMSYYRFAELYGGNAVDHVRQARMPSEGPKLSVLEEAYTTENWLVRIFKVKDLDVLGRSLFDATDFDKGKIRKTKKF
;
A
#
# COMPACT_ATOMS: atom_id res chain seq x y z
N MET A 1 -26.12 36.43 -6.52
CA MET A 1 -26.24 36.06 -5.09
C MET A 1 -25.36 37.00 -4.29
N SER A 2 -25.78 37.46 -3.11
CA SER A 2 -24.90 38.23 -2.23
C SER A 2 -23.70 37.37 -1.75
N VAL A 3 -22.59 38.01 -1.38
CA VAL A 3 -21.37 37.35 -0.86
C VAL A 3 -21.70 36.55 0.42
N GLU A 4 -22.62 37.06 1.25
CA GLU A 4 -23.08 36.35 2.44
C GLU A 4 -23.90 35.11 2.09
N THR A 5 -24.80 35.19 1.11
CA THR A 5 -25.62 34.05 0.66
C THR A 5 -24.74 32.95 0.06
N THR A 6 -23.74 33.31 -0.77
CA THR A 6 -22.79 32.34 -1.34
C THR A 6 -21.90 31.71 -0.27
N SER A 7 -21.45 32.48 0.73
CA SER A 7 -20.69 31.93 1.87
C SER A 7 -21.52 30.97 2.73
N THR A 8 -22.80 31.26 2.92
CA THR A 8 -23.74 30.43 3.69
C THR A 8 -24.03 29.12 2.96
N VAL A 9 -24.32 29.20 1.65
CA VAL A 9 -24.50 28.02 0.79
C VAL A 9 -23.23 27.16 0.79
N ALA A 10 -22.04 27.76 0.67
CA ALA A 10 -20.77 27.02 0.71
C ALA A 10 -20.51 26.35 2.06
N ARG A 11 -20.94 26.96 3.19
CA ARG A 11 -20.83 26.37 4.54
C ARG A 11 -21.73 25.14 4.73
N VAL A 12 -22.89 25.09 4.04
CA VAL A 12 -23.80 23.93 4.08
C VAL A 12 -23.40 22.86 3.04
N LEU A 13 -22.97 23.28 1.85
CA LEU A 13 -22.65 22.38 0.76
C LEU A 13 -21.41 21.51 1.07
N LYS A 14 -20.37 22.09 1.68
CA LYS A 14 -19.13 21.37 2.04
C LYS A 14 -19.37 20.15 2.95
N PRO A 15 -20.00 20.28 4.13
CA PRO A 15 -20.26 19.12 4.98
C PRO A 15 -21.22 18.13 4.31
N THR A 16 -22.20 18.61 3.55
CA THR A 16 -23.13 17.73 2.81
C THR A 16 -22.38 16.85 1.79
N ILE A 17 -21.48 17.44 1.00
CA ILE A 17 -20.66 16.70 0.03
C ILE A 17 -19.75 15.70 0.75
N LEU A 18 -19.12 16.08 1.87
CA LEU A 18 -18.26 15.17 2.63
C LEU A 18 -19.03 13.98 3.21
N ILE A 19 -20.26 14.20 3.70
CA ILE A 19 -21.13 13.12 4.17
C ILE A 19 -21.51 12.19 3.00
N LEU A 20 -21.87 12.74 1.85
CA LEU A 20 -22.16 11.95 0.66
C LEU A 20 -20.95 11.14 0.18
N ILE A 21 -19.76 11.72 0.19
CA ILE A 21 -18.51 11.02 -0.14
C ILE A 21 -18.26 9.88 0.85
N ALA A 22 -18.44 10.10 2.15
CA ALA A 22 -18.28 9.05 3.16
C ALA A 22 -19.30 7.92 2.95
N LEU A 23 -20.56 8.24 2.65
CA LEU A 23 -21.60 7.26 2.35
C LEU A 23 -21.29 6.45 1.09
N VAL A 24 -20.79 7.09 0.02
CA VAL A 24 -20.38 6.43 -1.21
C VAL A 24 -19.16 5.53 -0.98
N ALA A 25 -18.17 6.00 -0.21
CA ALA A 25 -16.99 5.23 0.14
C ALA A 25 -17.34 3.97 0.95
N ILE A 26 -18.30 4.07 1.88
CA ILE A 26 -18.79 2.92 2.63
C ILE A 26 -19.59 1.98 1.71
N SER A 27 -20.57 2.50 0.97
CA SER A 27 -21.46 1.68 0.15
C SER A 27 -20.74 0.92 -0.96
N SER A 28 -19.71 1.52 -1.58
CA SER A 28 -18.91 0.86 -2.61
C SER A 28 -18.12 -0.35 -2.09
N ARG A 29 -17.93 -0.48 -0.76
CA ARG A 29 -17.17 -1.59 -0.15
C ARG A 29 -18.05 -2.75 0.32
N LEU A 30 -19.38 -2.65 0.19
CA LEU A 30 -20.33 -3.64 0.70
C LEU A 30 -20.71 -4.75 -0.30
N PHE A 31 -20.19 -4.71 -1.53
CA PHE A 31 -20.56 -5.67 -2.58
C PHE A 31 -20.32 -7.14 -2.20
N SER A 32 -19.22 -7.44 -1.49
CA SER A 32 -18.92 -8.81 -1.01
C SER A 32 -19.99 -9.31 -0.04
N ILE A 33 -20.37 -8.47 0.93
CA ILE A 33 -21.37 -8.80 1.95
C ILE A 33 -22.78 -8.92 1.36
N ILE A 34 -23.13 -8.05 0.40
CA ILE A 34 -24.46 -8.07 -0.22
C ILE A 34 -24.65 -9.33 -1.09
N ARG A 35 -23.58 -9.79 -1.76
CA ARG A 35 -23.64 -10.98 -2.62
C ARG A 35 -23.51 -12.29 -1.86
N PHE A 36 -22.71 -12.29 -0.81
CA PHE A 36 -22.38 -13.47 -0.03
C PHE A 36 -22.84 -13.28 1.42
N GLU A 37 -22.04 -13.74 2.37
CA GLU A 37 -22.30 -13.60 3.80
C GLU A 37 -21.34 -12.57 4.41
N SER A 38 -21.75 -11.95 5.52
CA SER A 38 -20.85 -11.16 6.37
C SER A 38 -19.84 -12.06 7.09
N VAL A 39 -18.78 -12.44 6.39
CA VAL A 39 -17.65 -13.23 6.91
C VAL A 39 -16.34 -12.53 6.62
N ILE A 40 -15.33 -12.85 7.41
CA ILE A 40 -13.97 -12.38 7.19
C ILE A 40 -13.42 -13.07 5.94
N HIS A 41 -12.77 -12.31 5.05
CA HIS A 41 -12.20 -12.79 3.80
C HIS A 41 -10.67 -12.93 3.91
N GLU A 42 -10.06 -13.56 2.90
CA GLU A 42 -8.61 -13.81 2.81
C GLU A 42 -8.04 -14.71 3.93
N PHE A 43 -6.72 -14.84 3.97
CA PHE A 43 -5.99 -15.70 4.93
C PHE A 43 -5.55 -14.91 6.17
N ASP A 44 -4.93 -13.74 5.97
CA ASP A 44 -4.35 -12.90 7.03
C ASP A 44 -5.35 -12.41 8.09
N PRO A 45 -6.56 -11.94 7.72
CA PRO A 45 -7.52 -11.40 8.68
C PRO A 45 -8.01 -12.38 9.75
N TRP A 46 -7.88 -13.70 9.55
CA TRP A 46 -8.31 -14.70 10.53
C TRP A 46 -7.48 -14.66 11.81
N PHE A 47 -6.18 -14.37 11.70
CA PHE A 47 -5.33 -14.17 12.87
C PHE A 47 -5.76 -12.93 13.64
N ASN A 48 -5.92 -11.81 12.94
CA ASN A 48 -6.36 -10.55 13.54
C ASN A 48 -7.70 -10.74 14.26
N TYR A 49 -8.66 -11.42 13.64
CA TYR A 49 -9.94 -11.71 14.28
C TYR A 49 -9.82 -12.59 15.52
N ARG A 50 -9.06 -13.70 15.45
CA ARG A 50 -8.83 -14.58 16.61
C ARG A 50 -8.19 -13.82 17.77
N THR A 51 -7.22 -12.95 17.47
CA THR A 51 -6.55 -12.11 18.48
C THR A 51 -7.51 -11.08 19.09
N THR A 52 -8.36 -10.43 18.29
CA THR A 52 -9.39 -9.50 18.77
C THR A 52 -10.44 -10.22 19.63
N GLN A 53 -10.85 -11.43 19.26
CA GLN A 53 -11.73 -12.25 20.08
C GLN A 53 -11.11 -12.58 21.44
N HIS A 54 -9.82 -12.90 21.47
CA HIS A 54 -9.09 -13.15 22.72
C HIS A 54 -9.03 -11.88 23.60
N LEU A 55 -8.71 -10.73 22.99
CA LEU A 55 -8.64 -9.44 23.67
C LEU A 55 -9.98 -9.04 24.32
N VAL A 56 -11.10 -9.25 23.63
CA VAL A 56 -12.44 -8.93 24.16
C VAL A 56 -12.86 -9.89 25.27
N LYS A 57 -12.48 -11.17 25.20
CA LYS A 57 -12.88 -12.19 26.20
C LYS A 57 -12.05 -12.15 27.48
N ASN A 58 -10.73 -12.00 27.35
CA ASN A 58 -9.78 -12.12 28.47
C ASN A 58 -9.24 -10.76 28.95
N GLY A 59 -9.47 -9.70 28.17
CA GLY A 59 -9.00 -8.36 28.50
C GLY A 59 -7.58 -8.06 28.00
N PHE A 60 -7.14 -6.82 28.27
CA PHE A 60 -5.91 -6.28 27.68
C PHE A 60 -4.62 -6.85 28.26
N TYR A 61 -4.56 -7.07 29.58
CA TYR A 61 -3.33 -7.59 30.23
C TYR A 61 -3.02 -9.03 29.83
N ASP A 62 -4.06 -9.87 29.72
CA ASP A 62 -3.91 -11.25 29.27
C ASP A 62 -3.50 -11.30 27.80
N PHE A 63 -4.10 -10.45 26.95
CA PHE A 63 -3.69 -10.30 25.56
C PHE A 63 -2.22 -9.86 25.41
N TRP A 64 -1.78 -8.90 26.23
CA TRP A 64 -0.40 -8.38 26.18
C TRP A 64 0.64 -9.45 26.52
N ASN A 65 0.31 -10.39 27.41
CA ASN A 65 1.17 -11.48 27.82
C ASN A 65 0.79 -12.83 27.18
N TRP A 66 -0.02 -12.81 26.12
CA TRP A 66 -0.58 -14.03 25.56
C TRP A 66 0.47 -14.87 24.83
N PHE A 67 0.64 -16.11 25.31
CA PHE A 67 1.36 -17.18 24.64
C PHE A 67 0.35 -18.10 23.95
N ASP A 68 0.40 -18.17 22.62
CA ASP A 68 -0.42 -19.07 21.83
C ASP A 68 0.29 -20.40 21.61
N GLU A 69 -0.14 -21.42 22.34
CA GLU A 69 0.35 -22.79 22.22
C GLU A 69 -0.23 -23.54 21.01
N LYS A 70 -1.33 -23.04 20.42
CA LYS A 70 -2.00 -23.70 19.29
C LYS A 70 -1.36 -23.41 17.94
N SER A 71 -0.53 -22.38 17.84
CA SER A 71 0.17 -22.03 16.61
C SER A 71 1.66 -22.33 16.75
N TRP A 72 2.29 -22.76 15.66
CA TRP A 72 3.73 -23.10 15.63
C TRP A 72 4.12 -24.27 16.55
N TYR A 73 3.35 -25.35 16.61
CA TYR A 73 3.79 -26.55 17.35
C TYR A 73 5.12 -27.08 16.79
N PRO A 74 6.13 -27.40 17.63
CA PRO A 74 6.13 -27.45 19.10
C PRO A 74 6.66 -26.18 19.82
N LEU A 75 6.92 -25.09 19.09
CA LEU A 75 7.54 -23.86 19.59
C LEU A 75 6.57 -22.95 20.35
N GLY A 76 5.33 -22.85 19.87
CA GLY A 76 4.37 -21.83 20.30
C GLY A 76 4.71 -20.43 19.78
N ARG A 77 3.79 -19.47 19.95
CA ARG A 77 3.98 -18.07 19.55
C ARG A 77 3.64 -17.10 20.67
N VAL A 78 4.58 -16.22 21.03
CA VAL A 78 4.31 -15.09 21.94
C VAL A 78 3.56 -13.99 21.17
N VAL A 79 2.23 -13.99 21.22
CA VAL A 79 1.43 -13.09 20.36
C VAL A 79 1.60 -11.64 20.76
N GLY A 80 1.49 -11.30 22.05
CA GLY A 80 1.58 -9.91 22.52
C GLY A 80 2.90 -9.20 22.18
N GLY A 81 3.99 -9.96 22.05
CA GLY A 81 5.30 -9.46 21.64
C GLY A 81 5.57 -9.50 20.13
N THR A 82 4.77 -10.23 19.36
CA THR A 82 5.02 -10.52 17.92
C THR A 82 3.95 -9.95 16.98
N VAL A 83 3.11 -9.03 17.46
CA VAL A 83 2.02 -8.42 16.70
C VAL A 83 1.96 -6.91 16.92
N TYR A 84 1.43 -6.21 15.91
CA TYR A 84 1.00 -4.82 16.00
C TYR A 84 -0.41 -4.76 16.62
N PRO A 85 -0.60 -4.26 17.86
CA PRO A 85 -1.87 -4.38 18.57
C PRO A 85 -2.95 -3.39 18.13
N GLY A 86 -2.64 -2.46 17.22
CA GLY A 86 -3.46 -1.29 16.91
C GLY A 86 -4.85 -1.63 16.38
N ILE A 87 -4.96 -2.56 15.42
CA ILE A 87 -6.27 -2.93 14.86
C ILE A 87 -7.16 -3.64 15.90
N MET A 88 -6.58 -4.53 16.70
CA MET A 88 -7.30 -5.30 17.72
C MET A 88 -7.83 -4.38 18.82
N VAL A 89 -6.99 -3.48 19.33
CA VAL A 89 -7.38 -2.50 20.36
C VAL A 89 -8.46 -1.57 19.83
N THR A 90 -8.33 -1.07 18.60
CA THR A 90 -9.35 -0.20 18.01
C THR A 90 -10.70 -0.89 17.87
N SER A 91 -10.72 -2.14 17.40
CA SER A 91 -11.97 -2.91 17.32
C SER A 91 -12.57 -3.23 18.68
N ALA A 92 -11.74 -3.59 19.67
CA ALA A 92 -12.20 -3.84 21.03
C ALA A 92 -12.77 -2.59 21.70
N VAL A 93 -12.15 -1.41 21.49
CA VAL A 93 -12.67 -0.14 21.99
C VAL A 93 -14.02 0.19 21.34
N ILE A 94 -14.15 0.04 20.01
CA ILE A 94 -15.42 0.26 19.31
C ILE A 94 -16.50 -0.68 19.85
N HIS A 95 -16.18 -1.97 20.03
CA HIS A 95 -17.09 -2.96 20.60
C HIS A 95 -17.54 -2.58 22.02
N ASN A 96 -16.60 -2.19 22.89
CA ASN A 96 -16.91 -1.80 24.27
C ASN A 96 -17.76 -0.52 24.34
N VAL A 97 -17.51 0.44 23.45
CA VAL A 97 -18.33 1.67 23.34
C VAL A 97 -19.75 1.33 22.87
N LEU A 98 -19.92 0.45 21.88
CA LEU A 98 -21.25 0.01 21.42
C LEU A 98 -22.01 -0.74 22.53
N HIS A 99 -21.32 -1.61 23.27
CA HIS A 99 -21.90 -2.30 24.42
C HIS A 99 -22.25 -1.34 25.57
N PHE A 100 -21.45 -0.30 25.81
CA PHE A 100 -21.77 0.75 26.77
C PHE A 100 -23.08 1.48 26.44
N PHE A 101 -23.37 1.67 25.15
CA PHE A 101 -24.65 2.21 24.68
C PHE A 101 -25.78 1.17 24.53
N ASN A 102 -25.59 -0.06 25.04
CA ASN A 102 -26.54 -1.17 24.95
C ASN A 102 -26.90 -1.59 23.51
N PHE A 103 -25.98 -1.46 22.57
CA PHE A 103 -26.08 -2.08 21.25
C PHE A 103 -25.28 -3.39 21.26
N PRO A 104 -25.92 -4.57 21.43
CA PRO A 104 -25.23 -5.86 21.51
C PRO A 104 -24.82 -6.33 20.10
N VAL A 105 -23.72 -5.77 19.58
CA VAL A 105 -23.16 -6.12 18.28
C VAL A 105 -22.05 -7.15 18.47
N ASP A 106 -22.16 -8.30 17.82
CA ASP A 106 -21.10 -9.33 17.83
C ASP A 106 -19.77 -8.76 17.31
N ILE A 107 -18.65 -9.16 17.92
CA ILE A 107 -17.31 -8.68 17.58
C ILE A 107 -16.95 -8.95 16.12
N ARG A 108 -17.47 -10.04 15.55
CA ARG A 108 -17.32 -10.38 14.13
C ARG A 108 -17.81 -9.26 13.22
N ASN A 109 -18.98 -8.70 13.51
CA ASN A 109 -19.56 -7.62 12.70
C ASN A 109 -18.72 -6.34 12.82
N VAL A 110 -18.21 -6.03 14.02
CA VAL A 110 -17.29 -4.90 14.22
C VAL A 110 -16.02 -5.06 13.38
N CYS A 111 -15.41 -6.26 13.37
CA CYS A 111 -14.23 -6.54 12.55
C CYS A 111 -14.53 -6.44 11.05
N VAL A 112 -15.67 -6.97 10.58
CA VAL A 112 -16.06 -6.96 9.16
C VAL A 112 -16.30 -5.53 8.63
N PHE A 113 -16.94 -4.66 9.42
CA PHE A 113 -17.30 -3.30 9.01
C PHE A 113 -16.26 -2.22 9.38
N LEU A 114 -15.16 -2.60 10.02
CA LEU A 114 -14.10 -1.67 10.42
C LEU A 114 -13.48 -0.94 9.22
N ALA A 115 -13.04 -1.68 8.19
CA ALA A 115 -12.37 -1.10 7.03
C ALA A 115 -13.25 -0.10 6.25
N PRO A 116 -14.54 -0.39 5.96
CA PRO A 116 -15.46 0.59 5.40
C PRO A 116 -15.60 1.86 6.25
N MET A 117 -15.72 1.73 7.58
CA MET A 117 -15.81 2.89 8.47
C MET A 117 -14.57 3.78 8.36
N PHE A 118 -13.37 3.19 8.40
CA PHE A 118 -12.11 3.92 8.27
C PHE A 118 -11.89 4.48 6.86
N SER A 119 -12.50 3.91 5.82
CA SER A 119 -12.44 4.47 4.47
C SER A 119 -13.09 5.86 4.37
N GLY A 120 -14.22 6.08 5.05
CA GLY A 120 -14.86 7.40 5.13
C GLY A 120 -13.99 8.41 5.87
N LEU A 121 -13.34 7.99 6.96
CA LEU A 121 -12.36 8.82 7.69
C LEU A 121 -11.10 9.12 6.86
N THR A 122 -10.71 8.18 5.99
CA THR A 122 -9.60 8.36 5.05
C THR A 122 -9.92 9.43 4.01
N ALA A 123 -11.13 9.40 3.43
CA ALA A 123 -11.59 10.44 2.50
C ALA A 123 -11.62 11.82 3.18
N PHE A 124 -12.09 11.89 4.42
CA PHE A 124 -12.04 13.14 5.21
C PHE A 124 -10.60 13.62 5.47
N SER A 125 -9.67 12.70 5.75
CA SER A 125 -8.25 13.03 5.95
C SER A 125 -7.60 13.55 4.68
N ALA A 126 -7.94 12.99 3.51
CA ALA A 126 -7.47 13.48 2.22
C ALA A 126 -8.01 14.88 1.87
N TYR A 127 -9.26 15.19 2.25
CA TYR A 127 -9.80 16.55 2.18
C TYR A 127 -8.94 17.52 2.98
N LEU A 128 -8.64 17.19 4.24
CA LEU A 128 -7.84 18.04 5.12
C LEU A 128 -6.42 18.24 4.59
N LEU A 129 -5.77 17.18 4.13
CA LEU A 129 -4.43 17.23 3.55
C LEU A 129 -4.38 18.15 2.33
N THR A 130 -5.30 17.95 1.37
CA THR A 130 -5.30 18.68 0.10
C THR A 130 -5.71 20.14 0.29
N LYS A 131 -6.60 20.42 1.24
CA LYS A 131 -6.99 21.78 1.61
C LYS A 131 -5.80 22.61 2.10
N GLU A 132 -4.82 21.99 2.76
CA GLU A 132 -3.59 22.67 3.18
C GLU A 132 -2.63 22.98 2.03
N LEU A 133 -2.73 22.26 0.90
CA LEU A 133 -1.87 22.45 -0.28
C LEU A 133 -2.38 23.54 -1.21
N LYS A 134 -3.69 23.55 -1.49
CA LYS A 134 -4.31 24.50 -2.41
C LYS A 134 -5.54 25.16 -1.78
N ASP A 135 -6.73 24.64 -2.08
CA ASP A 135 -8.00 25.24 -1.70
C ASP A 135 -9.02 24.15 -1.27
N SER A 136 -10.19 24.60 -0.79
CA SER A 136 -11.24 23.66 -0.34
C SER A 136 -11.82 22.83 -1.48
N SER A 137 -11.81 23.32 -2.72
CA SER A 137 -12.42 22.64 -3.88
C SER A 137 -11.56 21.47 -4.33
N ALA A 138 -10.24 21.67 -4.42
CA ALA A 138 -9.28 20.57 -4.61
C ALA A 138 -9.40 19.52 -3.49
N GLY A 139 -9.64 19.95 -2.25
CA GLY A 139 -9.90 19.03 -1.14
C GLY A 139 -11.11 18.13 -1.33
N LEU A 140 -12.24 18.68 -1.80
CA LEU A 140 -13.45 17.88 -2.03
C LEU A 140 -13.25 16.86 -3.15
N LEU A 141 -12.53 17.24 -4.21
CA LEU A 141 -12.17 16.33 -5.30
C LEU A 141 -11.24 15.21 -4.83
N ALA A 142 -10.21 15.53 -4.02
CA ALA A 142 -9.31 14.52 -3.48
C ALA A 142 -10.03 13.50 -2.60
N ALA A 143 -10.96 13.97 -1.76
CA ALA A 143 -11.80 13.09 -0.94
C ALA A 143 -12.70 12.19 -1.79
N ALA A 144 -13.31 12.74 -2.84
CA ALA A 144 -14.14 11.96 -3.76
C ALA A 144 -13.32 10.89 -4.49
N PHE A 145 -12.14 11.25 -5.01
CA PHE A 145 -11.26 10.30 -5.70
C PHE A 145 -10.76 9.19 -4.78
N LEU A 146 -10.27 9.52 -3.58
CA LEU A 146 -9.75 8.50 -2.66
C LEU A 146 -10.87 7.61 -2.10
N GLY A 147 -12.09 8.15 -1.93
CA GLY A 147 -13.24 7.39 -1.46
C GLY A 147 -13.60 6.21 -2.38
N VAL A 148 -13.47 6.38 -3.70
CA VAL A 148 -13.87 5.37 -4.71
C VAL A 148 -12.71 4.70 -5.45
N ALA A 149 -11.45 5.09 -5.19
CA ALA A 149 -10.29 4.57 -5.91
C ALA A 149 -10.12 3.04 -5.72
N PRO A 150 -10.10 2.24 -6.81
CA PRO A 150 -9.95 0.79 -6.75
C PRO A 150 -8.68 0.33 -6.06
N GLY A 151 -7.55 1.03 -6.28
CA GLY A 151 -6.29 0.73 -5.62
C GLY A 151 -6.39 0.70 -4.09
N TYR A 152 -7.19 1.59 -3.49
CA TYR A 152 -7.46 1.57 -2.05
C TYR A 152 -8.56 0.57 -1.66
N ILE A 153 -9.61 0.43 -2.49
CA ILE A 153 -10.71 -0.50 -2.22
C ILE A 153 -10.22 -1.95 -2.14
N SER A 154 -9.24 -2.35 -2.98
CA SER A 154 -8.69 -3.71 -3.04
C SER A 154 -8.33 -4.32 -1.67
N ARG A 155 -7.87 -3.50 -0.71
CA ARG A 155 -7.49 -3.91 0.66
C ARG A 155 -8.34 -3.25 1.75
N SER A 156 -9.49 -2.70 1.38
CA SER A 156 -10.44 -2.07 2.33
C SER A 156 -11.89 -2.49 2.09
N VAL A 157 -12.12 -3.58 1.35
CA VAL A 157 -13.46 -4.18 1.17
C VAL A 157 -13.99 -4.66 2.52
N ALA A 158 -15.31 -4.60 2.70
CA ALA A 158 -15.94 -5.12 3.90
C ALA A 158 -15.68 -6.65 4.02
N GLY A 159 -15.25 -7.08 5.21
CA GLY A 159 -14.77 -8.45 5.47
C GLY A 159 -13.25 -8.60 5.40
N SER A 160 -12.51 -7.67 4.79
CA SER A 160 -11.04 -7.64 4.84
C SER A 160 -10.59 -6.93 6.13
N TYR A 161 -10.44 -7.71 7.21
CA TYR A 161 -9.97 -7.22 8.52
C TYR A 161 -8.44 -7.27 8.62
N ASP A 162 -7.78 -6.53 7.73
CA ASP A 162 -6.32 -6.38 7.70
C ASP A 162 -5.86 -4.99 8.15
N ASN A 163 -4.59 -4.91 8.54
CA ASN A 163 -3.96 -3.73 9.14
C ASN A 163 -4.01 -2.49 8.21
N GLU A 164 -3.93 -2.73 6.90
CA GLU A 164 -3.98 -1.76 5.83
C GLU A 164 -5.24 -0.87 5.89
N GLY A 165 -6.38 -1.41 6.34
CA GLY A 165 -7.65 -0.68 6.40
C GLY A 165 -7.63 0.52 7.34
N ILE A 166 -6.87 0.45 8.45
CA ILE A 166 -6.64 1.59 9.35
C ILE A 166 -5.38 2.36 8.96
N ALA A 167 -4.35 1.66 8.46
CA ALA A 167 -3.03 2.25 8.20
C ALA A 167 -3.08 3.43 7.23
N ILE A 168 -3.89 3.36 6.16
CA ILE A 168 -3.98 4.43 5.17
C ILE A 168 -4.64 5.69 5.73
N PHE A 169 -5.66 5.54 6.57
CA PHE A 169 -6.22 6.66 7.33
C PHE A 169 -5.13 7.35 8.16
N LEU A 170 -4.37 6.57 8.93
CA LEU A 170 -3.32 7.10 9.80
C LEU A 170 -2.17 7.72 9.05
N LEU A 171 -1.78 7.15 7.92
CA LEU A 171 -0.74 7.68 7.04
C LEU A 171 -1.14 9.06 6.51
N VAL A 172 -2.33 9.18 5.91
CA VAL A 172 -2.80 10.46 5.34
C VAL A 172 -3.01 11.50 6.43
N PHE A 173 -3.56 11.10 7.58
CA PHE A 173 -3.79 12.01 8.70
C PHE A 173 -2.49 12.48 9.36
N THR A 174 -1.50 11.60 9.50
CA THR A 174 -0.16 11.96 10.01
C THR A 174 0.53 12.94 9.07
N PHE A 175 0.41 12.75 7.75
CA PHE A 175 0.94 13.70 6.76
C PHE A 175 0.23 15.05 6.80
N TYR A 176 -1.10 15.06 6.99
CA TYR A 176 -1.85 16.30 7.21
C TYR A 176 -1.32 17.07 8.43
N LEU A 177 -1.18 16.40 9.56
CA LEU A 177 -0.68 17.01 10.79
C LEU A 177 0.76 17.51 10.64
N TRP A 178 1.62 16.73 9.96
CA TRP A 178 2.99 17.14 9.66
C TRP A 178 3.06 18.42 8.83
N ILE A 179 2.30 18.50 7.72
CA ILE A 179 2.26 19.71 6.89
C ILE A 179 1.75 20.90 7.70
N LYS A 180 0.69 20.70 8.49
CA LYS A 180 0.15 21.74 9.37
C LYS A 180 1.15 22.20 10.43
N ALA A 181 1.93 21.27 10.99
CA ALA A 181 3.00 21.58 11.93
C ALA A 181 4.11 22.42 11.26
N VAL A 182 4.52 22.09 10.03
CA VAL A 182 5.54 22.88 9.31
C VAL A 182 5.03 24.28 8.97
N LYS A 183 3.78 24.42 8.52
CA LYS A 183 3.18 25.73 8.16
C LYS A 183 3.05 26.65 9.38
N THR A 184 2.50 26.12 10.47
CA THR A 184 2.24 26.90 11.70
C THR A 184 3.50 27.10 12.55
N GLY A 185 4.44 26.14 12.55
CA GLY A 185 5.60 26.12 13.42
C GLY A 185 5.29 25.88 14.89
N SER A 186 4.15 25.26 15.19
CA SER A 186 3.70 25.01 16.57
C SER A 186 4.11 23.63 17.07
N ALA A 187 4.73 23.58 18.25
CA ALA A 187 5.05 22.34 18.95
C ALA A 187 3.78 21.50 19.27
N TYR A 188 2.62 22.13 19.44
CA TYR A 188 1.35 21.42 19.64
C TYR A 188 1.01 20.51 18.45
N PHE A 189 1.12 21.03 17.22
CA PHE A 189 0.88 20.21 16.03
C PHE A 189 1.99 19.17 15.84
N GLY A 190 3.24 19.48 16.18
CA GLY A 190 4.33 18.49 16.20
C GLY A 190 4.09 17.33 17.17
N LEU A 191 3.57 17.61 18.37
CA LEU A 191 3.17 16.60 19.36
C LEU A 191 2.00 15.76 18.85
N LEU A 192 0.99 16.39 18.26
CA LEU A 192 -0.16 15.69 17.70
C LEU A 192 0.26 14.76 16.55
N THR A 193 1.19 15.21 15.69
CA THR A 193 1.80 14.36 14.65
C THR A 193 2.51 13.16 15.29
N ALA A 194 3.24 13.35 16.39
CA ALA A 194 3.92 12.26 17.09
C ALA A 194 2.94 11.23 17.69
N LEU A 195 1.80 11.68 18.23
CA LEU A 195 0.76 10.79 18.77
C LEU A 195 0.09 9.94 17.67
N PHE A 196 -0.22 10.56 16.53
CA PHE A 196 -0.77 9.80 15.39
C PHE A 196 0.26 8.91 14.72
N TYR A 197 1.53 9.30 14.72
CA TYR A 197 2.64 8.43 14.33
C TYR A 197 2.77 7.23 15.27
N PHE A 198 2.66 7.41 16.59
CA PHE A 198 2.62 6.29 17.54
C PHE A 198 1.44 5.35 17.24
N TYR A 199 0.25 5.89 16.98
CA TYR A 199 -0.89 5.07 16.61
C TYR A 199 -0.64 4.31 15.29
N MET A 200 0.02 4.94 14.32
CA MET A 200 0.44 4.28 13.07
C MET A 200 1.45 3.15 13.33
N VAL A 201 2.47 3.39 14.16
CA VAL A 201 3.46 2.37 14.57
C VAL A 201 2.76 1.18 15.22
N SER A 202 1.72 1.42 16.03
CA SER A 202 0.95 0.35 16.68
C SER A 202 0.07 -0.44 15.71
N ALA A 203 -0.28 0.12 14.55
CA ALA A 203 -1.23 -0.46 13.61
C ALA A 203 -0.56 -1.17 12.43
N TRP A 204 0.53 -0.63 11.87
CA TRP A 204 1.13 -1.19 10.65
C TRP A 204 2.64 -0.95 10.55
N GLY A 205 3.35 -1.97 10.06
CA GLY A 205 4.81 -1.94 9.86
C GLY A 205 5.31 -0.91 8.85
N GLY A 206 4.44 -0.32 8.02
CA GLY A 206 4.81 0.76 7.12
C GLY A 206 5.04 2.12 7.79
N TYR A 207 5.07 2.19 9.13
CA TYR A 207 5.56 3.37 9.85
C TYR A 207 7.01 3.74 9.46
N VAL A 208 7.80 2.76 9.00
CA VAL A 208 9.15 2.96 8.43
C VAL A 208 9.13 3.87 7.20
N PHE A 209 8.02 3.89 6.45
CA PHE A 209 7.85 4.82 5.34
C PHE A 209 7.73 6.28 5.84
N ILE A 210 6.94 6.52 6.90
CA ILE A 210 6.77 7.85 7.49
C ILE A 210 8.09 8.35 8.09
N THR A 211 8.76 7.50 8.87
CA THR A 211 10.02 7.88 9.54
C THR A 211 11.16 8.14 8.59
N ASN A 212 11.08 7.73 7.31
CA ASN A 212 12.08 8.05 6.29
C ASN A 212 11.66 9.23 5.42
N LEU A 213 10.38 9.35 5.09
CA LEU A 213 9.87 10.44 4.26
C LEU A 213 9.88 11.80 4.97
N VAL A 214 9.53 11.84 6.27
CA VAL A 214 9.51 13.10 7.05
C VAL A 214 10.92 13.70 7.20
N PRO A 215 11.97 12.94 7.57
CA PRO A 215 13.34 13.44 7.55
C PRO A 215 13.83 13.80 6.15
N LEU A 216 13.49 13.02 5.14
CA LEU A 216 13.88 13.33 3.76
C LEU A 216 13.32 14.69 3.29
N HIS A 217 12.08 14.99 3.68
CA HIS A 217 11.50 16.30 3.45
C HIS A 217 12.26 17.42 4.17
N ALA A 218 12.54 17.25 5.47
CA ALA A 218 13.31 18.24 6.23
C ALA A 218 14.72 18.44 5.65
N PHE A 219 15.39 17.36 5.25
CA PHE A 219 16.70 17.38 4.60
C PHE A 219 16.67 18.09 3.25
N THR A 220 15.63 17.85 2.44
CA THR A 220 15.47 18.53 1.14
C THR A 220 15.24 20.04 1.32
N LEU A 221 14.45 20.44 2.34
CA LEU A 221 14.29 21.86 2.68
C LEU A 221 15.60 22.51 3.11
N LEU A 222 16.46 21.80 3.85
CA LEU A 222 17.81 22.25 4.17
C LEU A 222 18.68 22.45 2.92
N LEU A 223 18.67 21.48 1.99
CA LEU A 223 19.43 21.58 0.73
C LEU A 223 18.96 22.72 -0.16
N MET A 224 17.67 23.03 -0.16
CA MET A 224 17.10 24.17 -0.86
C MET A 224 17.41 25.52 -0.17
N GLY A 225 18.10 25.51 0.97
CA GLY A 225 18.39 26.70 1.77
C GLY A 225 17.16 27.29 2.47
N ARG A 226 16.05 26.55 2.54
CA ARG A 226 14.77 26.97 3.15
C ARG A 226 14.68 26.52 4.60
N TYR A 227 15.73 26.79 5.37
CA TYR A 227 15.69 26.56 6.81
C TYR A 227 14.80 27.58 7.50
N SER A 228 13.99 27.12 8.45
CA SER A 228 13.15 27.96 9.30
C SER A 228 13.08 27.40 10.71
N ASN A 229 12.97 28.28 11.71
CA ASN A 229 12.72 27.89 13.10
C ASN A 229 11.44 27.05 13.24
N ARG A 230 10.46 27.26 12.33
CA ARG A 230 9.23 26.45 12.27
C ARG A 230 9.53 24.98 11.96
N LEU A 231 10.40 24.74 10.98
CA LEU A 231 10.84 23.38 10.63
C LEU A 231 11.59 22.73 11.79
N TYR A 232 12.48 23.48 12.45
CA TYR A 232 13.24 22.99 13.60
C TYR A 232 12.34 22.57 14.76
N VAL A 233 11.39 23.42 15.18
CA VAL A 233 10.46 23.11 16.28
C VAL A 233 9.58 21.91 15.94
N SER A 234 9.01 21.89 14.74
CA SER A 234 8.10 20.84 14.31
C SER A 234 8.80 19.48 14.17
N TYR A 235 9.98 19.45 13.54
CA TYR A 235 10.74 18.21 13.36
C TYR A 235 11.31 17.68 14.68
N SER A 236 11.90 18.56 15.51
CA SER A 236 12.52 18.13 16.77
C SER A 236 11.50 17.58 17.76
N THR A 237 10.32 18.22 17.85
CA THR A 237 9.21 17.74 18.68
C THR A 237 8.69 16.40 18.18
N PHE A 238 8.46 16.28 16.87
CA PHE A 238 8.02 15.04 16.23
C PHE A 238 9.01 13.88 16.48
N TYR A 239 10.30 14.12 16.23
CA TYR A 239 11.32 13.07 16.35
C TYR A 239 11.50 12.61 17.80
N ALA A 240 11.62 13.55 18.75
CA ALA A 240 11.86 13.21 20.15
C ALA A 240 10.68 12.41 20.74
N VAL A 241 9.46 12.92 20.60
CA VAL A 241 8.28 12.26 21.16
C VAL A 241 7.91 11.02 20.37
N GLY A 242 7.93 11.09 19.03
CA GLY A 242 7.55 9.99 18.15
C GLY A 242 8.46 8.77 18.34
N THR A 243 9.77 8.98 18.46
CA THR A 243 10.73 7.89 18.70
C THR A 243 10.50 7.24 20.06
N LEU A 244 10.36 8.03 21.14
CA LEU A 244 10.12 7.50 22.49
C LEU A 244 8.80 6.72 22.60
N LEU A 245 7.75 7.19 21.93
CA LEU A 245 6.47 6.49 21.88
C LEU A 245 6.56 5.21 21.04
N SER A 246 7.26 5.24 19.90
CA SER A 246 7.42 4.06 19.04
C SER A 246 8.10 2.89 19.77
N MET A 247 9.02 3.18 20.69
CA MET A 247 9.72 2.18 21.51
C MET A 247 8.81 1.46 22.52
N GLN A 248 7.63 2.00 22.83
CA GLN A 248 6.70 1.39 23.78
C GLN A 248 5.99 0.16 23.21
N ILE A 249 5.97 0.00 21.87
CA ILE A 249 5.37 -1.17 21.24
C ILE A 249 6.35 -2.35 21.33
N PRO A 250 5.99 -3.47 22.00
CA PRO A 250 6.92 -4.58 22.24
C PRO A 250 7.56 -5.15 20.97
N PHE A 251 6.79 -5.22 19.89
CA PHE A 251 7.26 -5.70 18.59
C PHE A 251 8.39 -4.82 18.01
N VAL A 252 8.32 -3.51 18.26
CA VAL A 252 9.31 -2.53 17.79
C VAL A 252 10.49 -2.46 18.76
N GLY A 253 10.22 -2.39 20.07
CA GLY A 253 11.22 -2.34 21.12
C GLY A 253 12.32 -1.31 20.85
N PHE A 254 13.58 -1.77 20.76
CA PHE A 254 14.74 -0.90 20.50
C PHE A 254 15.15 -0.81 19.02
N GLN A 255 14.31 -1.27 18.08
CA GLN A 255 14.59 -1.16 16.65
C GLN A 255 14.89 0.29 16.21
N PRO A 256 14.16 1.34 16.64
CA PRO A 256 14.41 2.71 16.19
C PRO A 256 15.83 3.23 16.49
N THR A 257 16.52 2.65 17.47
CA THR A 257 17.91 2.99 17.82
C THR A 257 18.96 2.07 17.21
N ARG A 258 18.58 0.85 16.85
CA ARG A 258 19.52 -0.22 16.46
C ARG A 258 19.50 -0.54 14.97
N THR A 259 18.39 -0.32 14.27
CA THR A 259 18.27 -0.68 12.85
C THR A 259 18.68 0.46 11.94
N SER A 260 19.32 0.12 10.82
CA SER A 260 19.73 1.10 9.79
C SER A 260 18.54 1.88 9.19
N GLU A 261 17.35 1.30 9.22
CA GLU A 261 16.10 1.85 8.68
C GLU A 261 15.67 3.17 9.33
N HIS A 262 16.07 3.41 10.58
CA HIS A 262 15.71 4.61 11.35
C HIS A 262 16.85 5.64 11.44
N MET A 263 18.03 5.29 10.93
CA MET A 263 19.22 6.14 11.04
C MET A 263 19.10 7.45 10.23
N ALA A 264 18.28 7.47 9.17
CA ALA A 264 18.00 8.69 8.42
C ALA A 264 17.31 9.75 9.31
N ALA A 265 16.37 9.32 10.16
CA ALA A 265 15.69 10.21 11.09
C ALA A 265 16.66 10.76 12.16
N LEU A 266 17.49 9.88 12.73
CA LEU A 266 18.50 10.30 13.71
C LEU A 266 19.55 11.23 13.10
N GLY A 267 20.01 10.94 11.87
CA GLY A 267 20.98 11.74 11.15
C GLY A 267 20.48 13.15 10.82
N VAL A 268 19.24 13.26 10.33
CA VAL A 268 18.62 14.57 10.05
C VAL A 268 18.33 15.34 11.34
N PHE A 269 17.94 14.66 12.42
CA PHE A 269 17.80 15.28 13.73
C PHE A 269 19.13 15.91 14.19
N GLY A 270 20.22 15.14 14.18
CA GLY A 270 21.55 15.65 14.50
C GLY A 270 21.98 16.82 13.61
N LEU A 271 21.75 16.70 12.29
CA LEU A 271 22.06 17.76 11.33
C LEU A 271 21.28 19.05 11.60
N LEU A 272 19.99 18.95 11.95
CA LEU A 272 19.16 20.11 12.28
C LEU A 272 19.64 20.82 13.55
N GLN A 273 20.11 20.09 14.57
CA GLN A 273 20.71 20.69 15.77
C GLN A 273 21.98 21.47 15.43
N LEU A 274 22.86 20.86 14.62
CA LEU A 274 24.10 21.51 14.18
C LEU A 274 23.82 22.75 13.32
N TYR A 275 22.86 22.66 12.39
CA TYR A 275 22.48 23.78 11.53
C TYR A 275 21.85 24.93 12.33
N ALA A 276 20.95 24.62 13.27
CA ALA A 276 20.33 25.61 14.15
C ALA A 276 21.37 26.34 15.01
N PHE A 277 22.33 25.58 15.57
CA PHE A 277 23.43 26.16 16.33
C PHE A 277 24.35 27.01 15.45
N ALA A 278 24.66 26.56 14.23
CA ALA A 278 25.46 27.32 13.28
C ALA A 278 24.79 28.64 12.90
N GLU A 279 23.48 28.67 12.65
CA GLU A 279 22.73 29.90 12.40
C GLU A 279 22.69 30.83 13.62
N LEU A 280 22.57 30.30 14.84
CA LEU A 280 22.67 31.09 16.06
C LEU A 280 24.05 31.76 16.20
N VAL A 281 25.12 31.02 15.94
CA VAL A 281 26.49 31.55 15.97
C VAL A 281 26.72 32.56 14.84
N ARG A 282 26.15 32.33 13.65
CA ARG A 282 26.17 33.28 12.53
C ARG A 282 25.57 34.64 12.92
N GLY A 283 24.53 34.64 13.75
CA GLY A 283 23.91 35.87 14.26
C GLY A 283 24.79 36.68 15.23
N HIS A 284 25.76 36.05 15.90
CA HIS A 284 26.57 36.68 16.94
C HIS A 284 28.02 36.97 16.51
N VAL A 285 28.48 36.47 15.36
CA VAL A 285 29.88 36.51 14.93
C VAL A 285 30.05 37.19 13.57
N THR A 286 31.16 37.91 13.37
CA THR A 286 31.44 38.55 12.08
C THR A 286 31.62 37.53 10.93
N PRO A 287 31.27 37.87 9.67
CA PRO A 287 31.28 36.90 8.56
C PRO A 287 32.63 36.22 8.28
N LYS A 288 33.75 36.90 8.55
CA LYS A 288 35.10 36.34 8.36
C LYS A 288 35.44 35.29 9.42
N GLN A 289 35.10 35.56 10.68
CA GLN A 289 35.25 34.61 11.78
C GLN A 289 34.29 33.44 11.61
N PHE A 290 33.05 33.69 11.18
CA PHE A 290 32.06 32.65 10.90
C PHE A 290 32.51 31.69 9.80
N LYS A 291 33.06 32.18 8.68
CA LYS A 291 33.53 31.31 7.59
C LYS A 291 34.67 30.38 8.02
N THR A 292 35.52 30.84 8.94
CA THR A 292 36.63 30.05 9.51
C THR A 292 36.08 29.01 10.49
N LEU A 293 35.17 29.42 11.38
CA LEU A 293 34.49 28.53 12.32
C LEU A 293 33.64 27.47 11.61
N LEU A 294 32.92 27.82 10.55
CA LEU A 294 32.10 26.89 9.77
C LEU A 294 32.97 25.85 9.06
N ARG A 295 34.11 26.24 8.48
CA ARG A 295 35.06 25.28 7.89
C ARG A 295 35.65 24.34 8.95
N ALA A 296 36.02 24.85 10.12
CA ALA A 296 36.52 24.05 11.23
C ALA A 296 35.43 23.12 11.79
N GLY A 297 34.19 23.60 11.92
CA GLY A 297 33.04 22.84 12.41
C GLY A 297 32.62 21.73 11.44
N VAL A 298 32.50 22.04 10.14
CA VAL A 298 32.16 21.04 9.12
C VAL A 298 33.25 19.97 9.01
N SER A 299 34.53 20.33 9.09
CA SER A 299 35.63 19.35 9.08
C SER A 299 35.64 18.50 10.35
N ALA A 300 35.43 19.08 11.53
CA ALA A 300 35.32 18.32 12.78
C ALA A 300 34.12 17.36 12.77
N VAL A 301 32.94 17.82 12.34
CA VAL A 301 31.73 16.99 12.24
C VAL A 301 31.91 15.90 11.18
N ALA A 302 32.55 16.19 10.04
CA ALA A 302 32.83 15.17 9.03
C ALA A 302 33.77 14.08 9.57
N VAL A 303 34.81 14.45 10.32
CA VAL A 303 35.71 13.47 10.96
C VAL A 303 34.98 12.66 12.02
N ILE A 304 34.20 13.29 12.90
CA ILE A 304 33.41 12.61 13.93
C ILE A 304 32.36 11.69 13.29
N ALA A 305 31.70 12.14 12.23
CA ALA A 305 30.72 11.33 11.52
C ALA A 305 31.37 10.12 10.87
N VAL A 306 32.47 10.28 10.13
CA VAL A 306 33.18 9.15 9.48
C VAL A 306 33.74 8.17 10.52
N VAL A 307 34.37 8.66 11.59
CA VAL A 307 34.90 7.82 12.67
C VAL A 307 33.76 7.13 13.44
N GLY A 308 32.69 7.84 13.75
CA GLY A 308 31.52 7.31 14.44
C GLY A 308 30.81 6.24 13.62
N LEU A 309 30.56 6.49 12.32
CA LEU A 309 29.85 5.55 11.45
C LEU A 309 30.69 4.31 11.15
N THR A 310 32.01 4.46 11.00
CA THR A 310 32.92 3.32 10.84
C THR A 310 32.99 2.49 12.12
N LEU A 311 33.18 3.09 13.29
CA LEU A 311 33.19 2.37 14.57
C LEU A 311 31.84 1.70 14.87
N LEU A 312 30.72 2.39 14.63
CA LEU A 312 29.38 1.83 14.85
C LEU A 312 29.05 0.69 13.88
N SER A 313 29.50 0.79 12.63
CA SER A 313 29.36 -0.30 11.64
C SER A 313 30.25 -1.50 11.99
N PHE A 314 31.51 -1.27 12.34
CA PHE A 314 32.44 -2.36 12.69
C PHE A 314 32.12 -3.02 14.04
N SER A 315 31.53 -2.28 14.99
CA SER A 315 31.12 -2.83 16.28
C SER A 315 29.85 -3.70 16.23
N GLY A 316 29.16 -3.73 15.08
CA GLY A 316 27.93 -4.52 14.90
C GLY A 316 26.74 -4.04 15.73
N VAL A 317 26.84 -2.86 16.36
CA VAL A 317 25.76 -2.29 17.18
C VAL A 317 24.58 -1.83 16.30
N ILE A 318 24.86 -1.39 15.07
CA ILE A 318 23.83 -1.08 14.07
C ILE A 318 23.58 -2.32 13.22
N ALA A 319 22.37 -2.87 13.33
CA ALA A 319 21.95 -3.99 12.49
C ALA A 319 21.79 -3.53 11.03
N PRO A 320 22.23 -4.34 10.05
CA PRO A 320 22.02 -4.06 8.64
C PRO A 320 20.53 -4.06 8.28
N PHE A 321 20.20 -3.58 7.08
CA PHE A 321 18.83 -3.60 6.56
C PHE A 321 18.25 -5.01 6.62
N THR A 322 17.00 -5.12 7.04
CA THR A 322 16.31 -6.41 7.03
C THR A 322 16.07 -6.87 5.59
N GLY A 323 16.03 -8.19 5.36
CA GLY A 323 15.95 -8.76 4.00
C GLY A 323 14.74 -8.28 3.19
N ARG A 324 13.60 -8.01 3.85
CA ARG A 324 12.37 -7.50 3.21
C ARG A 324 12.50 -6.07 2.71
N PHE A 325 13.16 -5.18 3.46
CA PHE A 325 13.40 -3.82 3.00
C PHE A 325 14.56 -3.76 2.01
N TYR A 326 15.58 -4.62 2.19
CA TYR A 326 16.69 -4.71 1.25
C TYR A 326 16.24 -5.19 -0.13
N SER A 327 15.25 -6.10 -0.22
CA SER A 327 14.72 -6.55 -1.52
C SER A 327 13.99 -5.47 -2.32
N LEU A 328 13.59 -4.36 -1.68
CA LEU A 328 13.03 -3.21 -2.39
C LEU A 328 14.12 -2.35 -3.06
N TYR A 329 15.36 -2.47 -2.60
CA TYR A 329 16.53 -1.81 -3.20
C TYR A 329 17.22 -2.73 -4.21
N ASP A 330 17.54 -3.96 -3.80
CA ASP A 330 18.08 -5.01 -4.66
C ASP A 330 17.00 -6.05 -4.97
N THR A 331 16.36 -5.89 -6.14
CA THR A 331 15.25 -6.73 -6.58
C THR A 331 15.65 -8.17 -6.89
N GLY A 332 16.94 -8.48 -7.03
CA GLY A 332 17.44 -9.85 -7.25
C GLY A 332 17.64 -10.64 -5.95
N TYR A 333 17.87 -9.95 -4.83
CA TYR A 333 18.29 -10.56 -3.57
C TYR A 333 17.30 -11.60 -3.03
N ALA A 334 16.01 -11.25 -2.99
CA ALA A 334 14.97 -12.13 -2.46
C ALA A 334 14.88 -13.47 -3.22
N LYS A 335 14.95 -13.42 -4.55
CA LYS A 335 14.80 -14.61 -5.39
C LYS A 335 15.97 -15.60 -5.21
N ILE A 336 17.16 -15.11 -4.93
CA ILE A 336 18.38 -15.93 -4.82
C ILE A 336 18.58 -16.46 -3.39
N HIS A 337 18.42 -15.59 -2.38
CA HIS A 337 18.83 -15.91 -1.01
C HIS A 337 17.67 -16.28 -0.08
N ILE A 338 16.44 -15.81 -0.34
CA ILE A 338 15.30 -16.04 0.56
C ILE A 338 14.04 -16.34 -0.28
N PRO A 339 13.89 -17.59 -0.79
CA PRO A 339 12.82 -17.94 -1.72
C PRO A 339 11.41 -17.73 -1.13
N ILE A 340 11.27 -17.75 0.19
CA ILE A 340 10.00 -17.47 0.89
C ILE A 340 9.48 -16.06 0.54
N ILE A 341 10.34 -15.04 0.55
CA ILE A 341 9.92 -13.66 0.23
C ILE A 341 9.46 -13.58 -1.24
N ALA A 342 10.19 -14.22 -2.15
CA ALA A 342 9.85 -14.24 -3.58
C ALA A 342 8.60 -15.08 -3.91
N SER A 343 8.21 -16.01 -3.04
CA SER A 343 7.07 -16.91 -3.26
C SER A 343 5.71 -16.22 -3.15
N VAL A 344 5.62 -15.11 -2.39
CA VAL A 344 4.37 -14.37 -2.22
C VAL A 344 4.08 -13.57 -3.49
N SER A 345 2.90 -13.74 -4.05
CA SER A 345 2.46 -13.03 -5.26
C SER A 345 2.49 -11.51 -5.11
N GLU A 346 2.29 -11.01 -3.90
CA GLU A 346 2.30 -9.57 -3.57
C GLU A 346 3.67 -8.90 -3.70
N HIS A 347 4.76 -9.68 -3.64
CA HIS A 347 6.14 -9.20 -3.75
C HIS A 347 6.60 -9.04 -5.21
N GLN A 348 5.76 -9.41 -6.18
CA GLN A 348 6.08 -9.28 -7.60
C GLN A 348 6.04 -7.81 -8.06
N PRO A 349 6.77 -7.46 -9.13
CA PRO A 349 6.71 -6.13 -9.74
C PRO A 349 5.37 -5.88 -10.45
N THR A 350 5.00 -4.60 -10.56
CA THR A 350 3.69 -4.19 -11.10
C THR A 350 3.76 -3.87 -12.59
N ALA A 351 2.90 -4.51 -13.39
CA ALA A 351 2.75 -4.17 -14.80
C ALA A 351 1.96 -2.86 -14.99
N TRP A 352 2.18 -2.16 -16.10
CA TRP A 352 1.47 -0.92 -16.43
C TRP A 352 -0.06 -1.10 -16.50
N THR A 353 -0.52 -2.30 -16.86
CA THR A 353 -1.94 -2.66 -16.91
C THR A 353 -2.59 -2.56 -15.53
N SER A 354 -1.89 -2.97 -14.47
CA SER A 354 -2.36 -2.84 -13.08
C SER A 354 -2.46 -1.38 -12.65
N PHE A 355 -1.48 -0.53 -13.01
CA PHE A 355 -1.56 0.91 -12.73
C PHE A 355 -2.79 1.56 -13.37
N PHE A 356 -3.09 1.21 -14.62
CA PHE A 356 -4.29 1.72 -15.30
C PHE A 356 -5.58 1.14 -14.71
N PHE A 357 -5.58 -0.15 -14.38
CA PHE A 357 -6.72 -0.84 -13.78
C PHE A 357 -7.12 -0.21 -12.43
N ASP A 358 -6.14 0.15 -11.59
CA ASP A 358 -6.39 0.67 -10.25
C ASP A 358 -6.67 2.18 -10.19
N LEU A 359 -6.15 2.97 -11.15
CA LEU A 359 -6.18 4.44 -11.08
C LEU A 359 -6.90 5.11 -12.26
N GLN A 360 -7.13 4.40 -13.37
CA GLN A 360 -7.78 4.87 -14.59
C GLN A 360 -7.33 6.28 -15.03
N MET A 361 -8.15 7.32 -14.86
CA MET A 361 -7.84 8.69 -15.27
C MET A 361 -6.76 9.32 -14.39
N LEU A 362 -6.71 8.95 -13.10
CA LEU A 362 -5.83 9.60 -12.13
C LEU A 362 -4.36 9.43 -12.51
N ILE A 363 -3.99 8.34 -13.21
CA ILE A 363 -2.61 8.11 -13.65
C ILE A 363 -2.13 9.16 -14.65
N PHE A 364 -3.02 9.71 -15.49
CA PHE A 364 -2.67 10.76 -16.46
C PHE A 364 -2.64 12.14 -15.82
N LEU A 365 -3.51 12.39 -14.85
CA LEU A 365 -3.54 13.65 -14.09
C LEU A 365 -2.42 13.75 -13.06
N PHE A 366 -1.88 12.62 -12.60
CA PHE A 366 -0.86 12.56 -11.57
C PHE A 366 0.41 13.35 -11.92
N PRO A 367 1.09 13.11 -13.07
CA PRO A 367 2.27 13.90 -13.45
C PRO A 367 1.97 15.39 -13.62
N ALA A 368 0.79 15.73 -14.16
CA ALA A 368 0.36 17.11 -14.32
C ALA A 368 0.20 17.82 -12.96
N GLY A 369 -0.36 17.13 -11.97
CA GLY A 369 -0.48 17.63 -10.60
C GLY A 369 0.87 17.88 -9.92
N VAL A 370 1.81 16.93 -10.08
CA VAL A 370 3.18 17.08 -9.57
C VAL A 370 3.86 18.27 -10.24
N TYR A 371 3.71 18.43 -11.57
CA TYR A 371 4.26 19.57 -12.30
C TYR A 371 3.70 20.93 -11.81
N LEU A 372 2.40 21.00 -11.51
CA LEU A 372 1.80 22.21 -10.93
C LEU A 372 2.35 22.51 -9.53
N CYS A 373 2.63 21.48 -8.73
CA CYS A 373 3.29 21.66 -7.43
C CYS A 373 4.71 22.23 -7.58
N PHE A 374 5.45 21.84 -8.63
CA PHE A 374 6.77 22.42 -8.94
C PHE A 374 6.69 23.91 -9.35
N LYS A 375 5.58 24.35 -9.95
CA LYS A 375 5.44 25.73 -10.43
C LYS A 375 5.29 26.75 -9.31
N GLU A 376 4.52 26.44 -8.26
CA GLU A 376 4.34 27.33 -7.10
C GLU A 376 5.38 27.09 -5.99
N LEU A 377 5.94 25.88 -5.90
CA LEU A 377 7.02 25.45 -5.00
C LEU A 377 7.00 26.08 -3.59
N LYS A 378 5.93 25.80 -2.84
CA LYS A 378 5.81 26.05 -1.38
C LYS A 378 6.46 24.90 -0.59
N ASP A 379 6.73 25.12 0.69
CA ASP A 379 7.38 24.11 1.54
C ASP A 379 6.54 22.83 1.63
N GLU A 380 5.22 22.95 1.73
CA GLU A 380 4.29 21.82 1.68
C GLU A 380 4.25 21.08 0.33
N HIS A 381 4.53 21.76 -0.78
CA HIS A 381 4.58 21.13 -2.11
C HIS A 381 5.82 20.24 -2.26
N VAL A 382 6.94 20.61 -1.64
CA VAL A 382 8.16 19.77 -1.62
C VAL A 382 7.87 18.41 -1.00
N PHE A 383 7.10 18.37 0.11
CA PHE A 383 6.69 17.11 0.74
C PHE A 383 5.92 16.19 -0.23
N ILE A 384 4.92 16.75 -0.94
CA ILE A 384 4.08 15.97 -1.86
C ILE A 384 4.85 15.51 -3.08
N ILE A 385 5.79 16.32 -3.58
CA ILE A 385 6.67 15.93 -4.69
C ILE A 385 7.54 14.74 -4.28
N LEU A 386 8.19 14.80 -3.11
CA LEU A 386 8.99 13.69 -2.59
C LEU A 386 8.13 12.44 -2.38
N TYR A 387 6.97 12.60 -1.76
CA TYR A 387 6.03 11.50 -1.57
C TYR A 387 5.65 10.85 -2.91
N SER A 388 5.35 11.66 -3.94
CA SER A 388 5.00 11.19 -5.28
C SER A 388 6.13 10.36 -5.90
N VAL A 389 7.36 10.87 -5.89
CA VAL A 389 8.51 10.20 -6.51
C VAL A 389 8.83 8.87 -5.84
N PHE A 390 8.93 8.85 -4.51
CA PHE A 390 9.28 7.63 -3.77
C PHE A 390 8.15 6.61 -3.78
N ALA A 391 6.90 7.03 -3.62
CA ALA A 391 5.77 6.11 -3.69
C ALA A 391 5.62 5.50 -5.09
N SER A 392 5.87 6.26 -6.17
CA SER A 392 5.85 5.71 -7.53
C SER A 392 6.96 4.69 -7.76
N TYR A 393 8.17 4.94 -7.25
CA TYR A 393 9.26 3.95 -7.33
C TYR A 393 8.90 2.65 -6.60
N PHE A 394 8.45 2.75 -5.35
CA PHE A 394 8.12 1.57 -4.54
C PHE A 394 6.93 0.78 -5.09
N ALA A 395 5.90 1.46 -5.60
CA ALA A 395 4.78 0.80 -6.27
C ALA A 395 5.18 0.14 -7.60
N GLY A 396 6.23 0.63 -8.28
CA GLY A 396 6.77 -0.03 -9.47
C GLY A 396 7.50 -1.33 -9.16
N VAL A 397 8.20 -1.37 -8.02
CA VAL A 397 8.97 -2.55 -7.57
C VAL A 397 8.06 -3.64 -6.96
N MET A 398 6.99 -3.26 -6.26
CA MET A 398 6.14 -4.19 -5.52
C MET A 398 4.65 -3.84 -5.60
N VAL A 399 3.83 -4.80 -6.03
CA VAL A 399 2.36 -4.62 -6.21
C VAL A 399 1.65 -4.19 -4.92
N ARG A 400 1.99 -4.75 -3.75
CA ARG A 400 1.36 -4.35 -2.48
C ARG A 400 1.52 -2.86 -2.16
N LEU A 401 2.60 -2.23 -2.62
CA LEU A 401 2.89 -0.82 -2.31
C LEU A 401 2.09 0.17 -3.16
N MET A 402 1.31 -0.32 -4.15
CA MET A 402 0.30 0.46 -4.86
C MET A 402 -0.71 1.13 -3.93
N LEU A 403 -1.00 0.48 -2.79
CA LEU A 403 -1.86 1.02 -1.73
C LEU A 403 -1.32 2.35 -1.17
N THR A 404 0.01 2.46 -1.02
CA THR A 404 0.66 3.68 -0.50
C THR A 404 0.80 4.77 -1.55
N LEU A 405 0.76 4.43 -2.85
CA LEU A 405 0.76 5.38 -3.96
C LEU A 405 -0.62 6.03 -4.18
N THR A 406 -1.69 5.28 -3.96
CA THR A 406 -3.06 5.73 -4.26
C THR A 406 -3.41 7.10 -3.63
N PRO A 407 -3.12 7.37 -2.33
CA PRO A 407 -3.44 8.66 -1.73
C PRO A 407 -2.75 9.86 -2.42
N VAL A 408 -1.45 9.76 -2.73
CA VAL A 408 -0.73 10.88 -3.37
C VAL A 408 -1.17 11.11 -4.80
N VAL A 409 -1.55 10.05 -5.52
CA VAL A 409 -2.15 10.15 -6.85
C VAL A 409 -3.48 10.89 -6.78
N CYS A 410 -4.37 10.54 -5.85
CA CYS A 410 -5.65 11.24 -5.68
C CYS A 410 -5.46 12.72 -5.33
N VAL A 411 -4.54 13.06 -4.44
CA VAL A 411 -4.23 14.45 -4.04
C VAL A 411 -3.68 15.25 -5.23
N SER A 412 -2.70 14.71 -5.95
CA SER A 412 -2.07 15.40 -7.08
C SER A 412 -3.03 15.55 -8.26
N ALA A 413 -3.79 14.49 -8.57
CA ALA A 413 -4.81 14.53 -9.61
C ALA A 413 -5.92 15.54 -9.26
N ALA A 414 -6.31 15.66 -8.00
CA ALA A 414 -7.28 16.66 -7.55
C ALA A 414 -6.76 18.10 -7.70
N ILE A 415 -5.48 18.35 -7.42
CA ILE A 415 -4.85 19.66 -7.66
C ILE A 415 -4.87 20.01 -9.15
N ALA A 416 -4.51 19.06 -10.03
CA ALA A 416 -4.55 19.25 -11.48
C ALA A 416 -5.97 19.51 -11.99
N TYR A 417 -6.92 18.66 -11.58
CA TYR A 417 -8.31 18.75 -12.01
C TYR A 417 -8.98 20.02 -11.50
N SER A 418 -8.76 20.40 -10.25
CA SER A 418 -9.25 21.68 -9.70
C SER A 418 -8.68 22.88 -10.47
N THR A 419 -7.39 22.87 -10.82
CA THR A 419 -6.78 23.99 -11.54
C THR A 419 -7.34 24.12 -12.97
N LEU A 420 -7.66 22.99 -13.62
CA LEU A 420 -8.37 22.99 -14.90
C LEU A 420 -9.78 23.58 -14.72
N LEU A 421 -10.53 23.11 -13.72
CA LEU A 421 -11.85 23.62 -13.41
C LEU A 421 -11.82 25.14 -13.15
N ASP A 422 -10.91 25.63 -12.31
CA ASP A 422 -10.77 27.05 -11.99
C ASP A 422 -10.54 27.87 -13.29
N THR A 423 -9.62 27.42 -14.15
CA THR A 423 -9.28 28.11 -15.40
C THR A 423 -10.48 28.24 -16.36
N TYR A 424 -11.33 27.21 -16.44
CA TYR A 424 -12.44 27.17 -17.38
C TYR A 424 -13.79 27.62 -16.79
N LEU A 425 -13.98 27.59 -15.46
CA LEU A 425 -15.20 28.03 -14.78
C LEU A 425 -15.18 29.50 -14.36
N GLU A 426 -14.02 30.11 -14.10
CA GLU A 426 -13.98 31.52 -13.69
C GLU A 426 -14.45 32.43 -14.83
N LYS A 427 -15.52 33.21 -14.62
CA LYS A 427 -15.82 34.36 -15.49
C LYS A 427 -14.71 35.38 -15.31
N SER A 428 -13.73 35.40 -16.21
CA SER A 428 -12.64 36.38 -16.18
C SER A 428 -13.12 37.74 -16.71
N ASP A 429 -14.00 38.42 -15.97
CA ASP A 429 -14.19 39.87 -16.14
C ASP A 429 -12.93 40.64 -15.68
N HIS A 430 -12.03 40.00 -14.92
CA HIS A 430 -10.79 40.60 -14.42
C HIS A 430 -9.53 40.37 -15.28
N VAL A 431 -9.63 39.74 -16.46
CA VAL A 431 -8.49 39.60 -17.40
C VAL A 431 -8.71 40.44 -18.68
N LEU A 432 -9.88 41.08 -18.82
CA LEU A 432 -10.26 41.92 -19.97
C LEU A 432 -10.27 43.43 -19.68
N GLY A 433 -9.94 43.88 -18.46
CA GLY A 433 -10.18 45.26 -18.02
C GLY A 433 -8.99 46.10 -17.52
N THR A 434 -7.76 45.58 -17.46
CA THR A 434 -6.62 46.36 -16.93
C THR A 434 -5.47 46.44 -17.92
N ASN A 435 -5.65 47.25 -18.96
CA ASN A 435 -4.60 48.03 -19.63
C ASN A 435 -5.20 49.06 -20.62
N LEU A 436 -6.32 49.69 -20.25
CA LEU A 436 -6.74 50.95 -20.86
C LEU A 436 -6.67 52.01 -19.77
N LYS A 437 -5.66 52.88 -19.85
CA LYS A 437 -5.66 54.17 -19.15
C LYS A 437 -6.98 54.87 -19.50
N PRO A 438 -7.76 55.38 -18.54
CA PRO A 438 -8.89 56.24 -18.87
C PRO A 438 -8.33 57.53 -19.45
N LEU A 439 -8.55 57.76 -20.74
CA LEU A 439 -8.52 59.11 -21.30
C LEU A 439 -9.72 59.85 -20.70
N THR A 440 -9.42 60.69 -19.71
CA THR A 440 -10.15 61.90 -19.28
C THR A 440 -11.59 62.03 -19.81
N ALA A 441 -12.56 61.70 -18.97
CA ALA A 441 -13.93 62.21 -19.10
C ALA A 441 -13.96 63.63 -18.49
N THR A 442 -14.05 64.63 -19.36
CA THR A 442 -14.53 65.97 -19.02
C THR A 442 -16.04 65.88 -18.79
N ASN A 443 -16.49 66.06 -17.55
CA ASN A 443 -17.87 66.42 -17.24
C ASN A 443 -17.88 67.87 -16.75
N ASP A 444 -18.24 68.79 -17.65
CA ASP A 444 -18.74 70.11 -17.29
C ASP A 444 -20.23 69.98 -16.96
N SER A 445 -20.58 70.17 -15.69
CA SER A 445 -21.83 70.82 -15.29
C SER A 445 -21.74 71.24 -13.83
N ASN A 446 -21.54 72.52 -13.57
CA ASN A 446 -22.32 73.26 -12.58
C ASN A 446 -22.17 74.77 -12.84
N GLY A 447 -23.30 75.45 -12.88
CA GLY A 447 -23.43 76.87 -13.19
C GLY A 447 -23.02 77.83 -12.07
N ASP A 448 -22.82 79.07 -12.51
CA ASP A 448 -22.92 80.38 -11.84
C ASP A 448 -22.24 80.59 -10.48
N ALA A 449 -21.20 81.43 -10.45
CA ALA A 449 -21.34 82.86 -10.13
C ALA A 449 -19.99 83.54 -9.79
N SER A 450 -19.80 84.73 -10.37
CA SER A 450 -19.11 85.93 -9.87
C SER A 450 -17.61 85.97 -9.53
N THR A 451 -16.93 86.83 -10.30
CA THR A 451 -16.05 87.96 -9.91
C THR A 451 -14.60 87.73 -9.42
N ASP A 452 -13.71 88.35 -10.21
CA ASP A 452 -12.61 89.25 -9.85
C ASP A 452 -11.13 88.80 -9.88
N ALA A 453 -10.36 89.71 -10.52
CA ALA A 453 -8.94 90.05 -10.36
C ALA A 453 -7.82 89.24 -11.10
N LYS A 454 -7.44 89.78 -12.28
CA LYS A 454 -6.09 90.09 -12.83
C LYS A 454 -4.88 90.07 -11.84
N PRO A 455 -3.60 90.18 -12.33
CA PRO A 455 -2.86 89.49 -13.40
C PRO A 455 -1.38 89.20 -12.98
N THR A 456 -0.51 88.66 -13.85
CA THR A 456 0.83 89.24 -14.22
C THR A 456 1.85 88.25 -14.85
N SER A 457 2.16 88.55 -16.13
CA SER A 457 3.48 88.91 -16.70
C SER A 457 4.66 87.92 -16.89
N ASN A 458 5.13 87.96 -18.15
CA ASN A 458 6.51 88.12 -18.64
C ASN A 458 7.34 86.91 -19.12
N GLY A 459 7.58 86.88 -20.44
CA GLY A 459 8.88 87.37 -20.93
C GLY A 459 9.73 86.48 -21.86
N THR A 460 9.56 86.66 -23.18
CA THR A 460 10.61 86.98 -24.19
C THR A 460 11.86 86.10 -24.41
N LYS A 461 12.09 85.59 -25.65
CA LYS A 461 12.92 86.18 -26.76
C LYS A 461 13.49 85.11 -27.75
N LYS A 462 13.43 85.41 -29.06
CA LYS A 462 14.25 84.86 -30.17
C LYS A 462 15.48 85.78 -30.42
N PRO A 463 16.54 85.40 -31.19
CA PRO A 463 16.58 85.62 -32.66
C PRO A 463 17.44 84.62 -33.50
N HIS A 464 17.61 84.96 -34.78
CA HIS A 464 17.81 84.19 -36.03
C HIS A 464 19.23 83.78 -36.50
N SER A 465 19.23 82.80 -37.43
CA SER A 465 19.97 82.65 -38.72
C SER A 465 21.34 81.95 -38.80
N SER A 466 21.45 80.93 -39.67
CA SER A 466 22.05 81.01 -41.02
C SER A 466 22.22 79.61 -41.67
N GLY A 467 22.23 79.54 -43.01
CA GLY A 467 22.87 78.45 -43.78
C GLY A 467 21.97 77.40 -44.44
N LYS A 468 21.64 77.63 -45.72
CA LYS A 468 21.07 76.64 -46.66
C LYS A 468 22.14 75.63 -47.11
N GLY A 469 21.78 74.34 -47.19
CA GLY A 469 22.54 73.33 -47.92
C GLY A 469 21.82 71.97 -48.00
N ASN A 470 21.38 71.59 -49.20
CA ASN A 470 21.01 70.24 -49.67
C ASN A 470 19.82 69.50 -49.03
N ALA A 471 18.61 70.03 -49.30
CA ALA A 471 17.39 69.25 -49.34
C ALA A 471 17.32 68.42 -50.63
N LYS A 472 18.00 67.25 -50.68
CA LYS A 472 17.67 66.18 -51.65
C LYS A 472 18.10 64.76 -51.25
N GLU A 473 18.78 64.57 -50.12
CA GLU A 473 19.06 63.23 -49.56
C GLU A 473 18.15 62.84 -48.38
N ALA A 474 17.42 63.78 -47.78
CA ALA A 474 16.55 63.50 -46.62
C ALA A 474 15.15 62.93 -46.99
N LYS A 475 14.78 62.88 -48.27
CA LYS A 475 13.48 62.32 -48.71
C LYS A 475 13.54 60.84 -49.11
N ALA A 476 14.72 60.25 -49.27
CA ALA A 476 14.89 58.82 -49.55
C ALA A 476 15.01 57.98 -48.25
N THR A 477 15.39 58.60 -47.14
CA THR A 477 15.51 57.98 -45.81
C THR A 477 14.20 58.05 -45.00
N ALA A 478 13.37 59.07 -45.19
CA ALA A 478 12.05 59.14 -44.55
C ALA A 478 11.04 58.13 -45.13
N ALA A 479 11.04 57.92 -46.45
CA ALA A 479 10.15 56.95 -47.09
C ALA A 479 10.52 55.47 -46.81
N LYS A 480 11.77 55.20 -46.41
CA LYS A 480 12.20 53.87 -45.92
C LYS A 480 11.95 53.69 -44.41
N ALA A 481 11.87 54.77 -43.63
CA ALA A 481 11.50 54.70 -42.22
C ALA A 481 9.99 54.41 -42.05
N ASP A 482 9.12 55.08 -42.81
CA ASP A 482 7.67 54.84 -42.76
C ASP A 482 7.26 53.46 -43.35
N ALA A 483 8.03 52.93 -44.30
CA ALA A 483 7.84 51.58 -44.82
C ALA A 483 8.33 50.48 -43.88
N VAL A 484 9.28 50.80 -42.99
CA VAL A 484 9.79 49.89 -41.94
C VAL A 484 8.92 49.98 -40.69
N GLU A 485 8.38 51.15 -40.33
CA GLU A 485 7.39 51.27 -39.27
C GLU A 485 6.04 50.68 -39.68
N SER A 486 5.54 50.89 -40.90
CA SER A 486 4.30 50.23 -41.35
C SER A 486 4.45 48.71 -41.52
N LYS A 487 5.63 48.19 -41.90
CA LYS A 487 5.90 46.73 -41.88
C LYS A 487 6.22 46.17 -40.50
N ALA A 488 6.75 46.97 -39.57
CA ALA A 488 6.93 46.57 -38.17
C ALA A 488 5.60 46.59 -37.41
N GLN A 489 4.73 47.55 -37.72
CA GLN A 489 3.39 47.65 -37.16
C GLN A 489 2.46 46.60 -37.77
N ALA A 490 2.56 46.31 -39.08
CA ALA A 490 1.88 45.19 -39.75
C ALA A 490 2.45 43.79 -39.39
N LYS A 491 3.70 43.69 -38.94
CA LYS A 491 4.25 42.45 -38.33
C LYS A 491 3.94 42.35 -36.83
N SER A 492 3.68 43.46 -36.13
CA SER A 492 3.22 43.46 -34.73
C SER A 492 1.71 43.18 -34.59
N THR A 493 0.92 43.43 -35.63
CA THR A 493 -0.48 42.96 -35.74
C THR A 493 -0.60 41.58 -36.41
N ALA A 494 0.52 40.95 -36.77
CA ALA A 494 0.60 39.53 -37.11
C ALA A 494 1.10 38.68 -35.91
N ALA A 495 1.05 39.23 -34.69
CA ALA A 495 1.29 38.50 -33.46
C ALA A 495 0.03 37.70 -33.09
N ALA A 496 0.15 36.38 -33.23
CA ALA A 496 -0.80 35.36 -32.82
C ALA A 496 -2.20 35.50 -33.43
N LYS A 497 -2.50 34.64 -34.40
CA LYS A 497 -3.83 34.06 -34.53
C LYS A 497 -4.10 33.29 -33.22
N ARG A 498 -4.38 34.04 -32.15
CA ARG A 498 -4.81 33.52 -30.86
C ARG A 498 -6.20 33.01 -31.15
N TYR A 499 -6.32 31.71 -31.36
CA TYR A 499 -7.64 31.08 -31.33
C TYR A 499 -8.36 31.64 -30.11
N PRO A 500 -9.61 32.10 -30.22
CA PRO A 500 -10.38 32.51 -29.07
C PRO A 500 -10.70 31.25 -28.27
N VAL A 501 -9.73 30.73 -27.51
CA VAL A 501 -9.87 29.59 -26.59
C VAL A 501 -10.78 29.95 -25.39
N PHE A 502 -11.52 31.05 -25.49
CA PHE A 502 -12.36 31.62 -24.45
C PHE A 502 -13.76 32.01 -24.95
N ASN A 503 -14.21 31.49 -26.10
CA ASN A 503 -15.65 31.53 -26.42
C ASN A 503 -16.40 30.56 -25.50
N TRP A 504 -17.61 30.93 -25.07
CA TRP A 504 -18.45 30.12 -24.19
C TRP A 504 -18.54 28.66 -24.64
N ASP A 505 -18.66 28.44 -25.96
CA ASP A 505 -18.72 27.10 -26.58
C ASP A 505 -17.48 26.26 -26.28
N SER A 506 -16.27 26.83 -26.37
CA SER A 506 -15.02 26.12 -26.08
C SER A 506 -14.87 25.78 -24.60
N ARG A 507 -15.32 26.66 -23.70
CA ARG A 507 -15.29 26.42 -22.24
C ARG A 507 -16.32 25.35 -21.86
N ALA A 508 -17.52 25.44 -22.43
CA ALA A 508 -18.58 24.45 -22.24
C ALA A 508 -18.15 23.06 -22.74
N MET A 509 -17.50 22.95 -23.90
CA MET A 509 -16.96 21.69 -24.40
C MET A 509 -15.92 21.08 -23.45
N VAL A 510 -14.98 21.88 -22.94
CA VAL A 510 -13.96 21.40 -21.99
C VAL A 510 -14.60 20.94 -20.68
N ILE A 511 -15.54 21.71 -20.13
CA ILE A 511 -16.26 21.34 -18.90
C ILE A 511 -17.07 20.06 -19.10
N LEU A 512 -17.73 19.90 -20.26
CA LEU A 512 -18.49 18.70 -20.58
C LEU A 512 -17.57 17.47 -20.71
N GLN A 513 -16.41 17.62 -21.35
CA GLN A 513 -15.41 16.56 -21.44
C GLN A 513 -14.84 16.19 -20.06
N LEU A 514 -14.54 17.18 -19.22
CA LEU A 514 -14.06 16.97 -17.85
C LEU A 514 -15.12 16.22 -17.03
N THR A 515 -16.39 16.61 -17.13
CA THR A 515 -17.51 15.96 -16.45
C THR A 515 -17.71 14.52 -16.94
N TRP A 516 -17.60 14.30 -18.25
CA TRP A 516 -17.63 12.95 -18.84
C TRP A 516 -16.52 12.06 -18.27
N PHE A 517 -15.31 12.58 -18.13
CA PHE A 517 -14.22 11.81 -17.53
C PHE A 517 -14.49 11.42 -16.06
N LEU A 518 -15.12 12.29 -15.26
CA LEU A 518 -15.54 11.94 -13.90
C LEU A 518 -16.60 10.83 -13.90
N PHE A 519 -17.56 10.88 -14.82
CA PHE A 519 -18.56 9.83 -14.97
C PHE A 519 -17.91 8.49 -15.34
N MET A 520 -17.01 8.49 -16.34
CA MET A 520 -16.27 7.30 -16.74
C MET A 520 -15.40 6.75 -15.61
N PHE A 521 -14.76 7.62 -14.82
CA PHE A 521 -13.99 7.21 -13.64
C PHE A 521 -14.89 6.54 -12.60
N ALA A 522 -16.04 7.14 -12.25
CA ALA A 522 -16.98 6.56 -11.29
C ALA A 522 -17.54 5.21 -11.77
N TRP A 523 -17.87 5.11 -13.06
CA TRP A 523 -18.30 3.86 -13.68
C TRP A 523 -17.21 2.78 -13.60
N HIS A 524 -15.98 3.10 -14.01
CA HIS A 524 -14.83 2.20 -13.95
C HIS A 524 -14.57 1.72 -12.51
N CYS A 525 -14.55 2.63 -11.55
CA CYS A 525 -14.32 2.29 -10.15
C CYS A 525 -15.37 1.32 -9.62
N THR A 526 -16.64 1.56 -9.95
CA THR A 526 -17.76 0.69 -9.55
C THR A 526 -17.66 -0.67 -10.24
N TYR A 527 -17.35 -0.69 -11.54
CA TYR A 527 -17.17 -1.92 -12.32
C TYR A 527 -16.03 -2.79 -11.79
N VAL A 528 -14.84 -2.21 -11.57
CA VAL A 528 -13.68 -2.92 -11.04
C VAL A 528 -13.93 -3.45 -9.64
N THR A 529 -14.51 -2.62 -8.77
CA THR A 529 -14.84 -3.03 -7.40
C THR A 529 -15.80 -4.22 -7.41
N SER A 530 -16.88 -4.11 -8.18
CA SER A 530 -17.92 -5.13 -8.33
C SER A 530 -17.40 -6.41 -9.00
N GLY A 531 -16.56 -6.31 -10.02
CA GLY A 531 -16.13 -7.43 -10.86
C GLY A 531 -14.91 -8.19 -10.35
N SER A 532 -13.96 -7.50 -9.71
CA SER A 532 -12.64 -8.07 -9.40
C SER A 532 -12.31 -8.10 -7.91
N TYR A 533 -12.59 -7.03 -7.17
CA TYR A 533 -12.18 -6.94 -5.75
C TYR A 533 -13.25 -7.45 -4.76
N SER A 534 -14.48 -7.70 -5.21
CA SER A 534 -15.58 -8.15 -4.35
C SER A 534 -15.81 -9.67 -4.40
N SER A 535 -14.74 -10.46 -4.39
CA SER A 535 -14.81 -11.93 -4.36
C SER A 535 -14.27 -12.49 -3.03
N PRO A 536 -15.02 -13.35 -2.32
CA PRO A 536 -14.51 -14.06 -1.15
C PRO A 536 -13.41 -15.06 -1.57
N SER A 537 -12.44 -15.29 -0.70
CA SER A 537 -11.43 -16.35 -0.87
C SER A 537 -11.87 -17.69 -0.26
N ILE A 538 -12.92 -17.70 0.56
CA ILE A 538 -13.37 -18.87 1.33
C ILE A 538 -14.44 -19.67 0.58
N VAL A 539 -15.40 -18.97 -0.03
CA VAL A 539 -16.39 -19.61 -0.89
C VAL A 539 -16.04 -19.27 -2.33
N LEU A 540 -15.96 -20.29 -3.16
CA LEU A 540 -15.67 -20.14 -4.57
C LEU A 540 -17.00 -20.05 -5.32
N ALA A 541 -17.17 -18.99 -6.10
CA ALA A 541 -18.35 -18.84 -6.94
C ALA A 541 -18.02 -19.31 -8.36
N SER A 542 -18.68 -20.36 -8.82
CA SER A 542 -18.65 -20.78 -10.22
C SER A 542 -19.94 -20.37 -10.92
N ARG A 543 -19.83 -19.94 -12.18
CA ARG A 543 -20.99 -19.55 -12.98
C ARG A 543 -21.28 -20.63 -14.01
N GLN A 544 -22.47 -21.20 -13.95
CA GLN A 544 -22.92 -22.21 -14.90
C GLN A 544 -23.29 -21.57 -16.25
N GLN A 545 -23.44 -22.40 -17.28
CA GLN A 545 -23.79 -21.95 -18.65
C GLN A 545 -25.16 -21.27 -18.71
N ASP A 546 -26.07 -21.62 -17.81
CA ASP A 546 -27.40 -21.01 -17.65
C ASP A 546 -27.36 -19.64 -16.93
N GLY A 547 -26.18 -19.20 -16.49
CA GLY A 547 -25.97 -17.96 -15.76
C GLY A 547 -26.22 -18.04 -14.25
N SER A 548 -26.68 -19.19 -13.73
CA SER A 548 -26.82 -19.45 -12.30
C SER A 548 -25.46 -19.53 -11.61
N GLN A 549 -25.41 -19.10 -10.34
CA GLN A 549 -24.20 -19.18 -9.52
C GLN A 549 -24.26 -20.42 -8.64
N MET A 550 -23.26 -21.29 -8.79
CA MET A 550 -23.01 -22.40 -7.88
C MET A 550 -21.93 -21.95 -6.90
N ILE A 551 -22.23 -22.04 -5.61
CA ILE A 551 -21.29 -21.71 -4.54
C ILE A 551 -20.66 -23.00 -4.05
N ILE A 552 -19.34 -23.08 -4.11
CA ILE A 552 -18.52 -24.18 -3.62
C ILE A 552 -17.92 -23.75 -2.28
N ASP A 553 -18.17 -24.54 -1.24
CA ASP A 553 -17.84 -24.19 0.15
C ASP A 553 -17.05 -25.28 0.89
N ASP A 554 -16.29 -26.06 0.13
CA ASP A 554 -15.46 -27.17 0.60
C ASP A 554 -14.47 -26.76 1.72
N PHE A 555 -13.98 -25.51 1.71
CA PHE A 555 -13.08 -25.02 2.77
C PHE A 555 -13.76 -25.04 4.14
N ARG A 556 -14.96 -24.44 4.25
CA ARG A 556 -15.69 -24.39 5.53
C ARG A 556 -16.14 -25.78 5.93
N GLU A 557 -16.57 -26.60 4.98
CA GLU A 557 -16.93 -28.00 5.21
C GLU A 557 -15.77 -28.78 5.86
N ALA A 558 -14.58 -28.77 5.25
CA ALA A 558 -13.41 -29.48 5.77
C ALA A 558 -12.94 -28.94 7.13
N TYR A 559 -12.89 -27.62 7.30
CA TYR A 559 -12.49 -27.02 8.57
C TYR A 559 -13.51 -27.29 9.68
N TYR A 560 -14.80 -27.36 9.35
CA TYR A 560 -15.84 -27.71 10.31
C TYR A 560 -15.78 -29.19 10.70
N TRP A 561 -15.49 -30.08 9.75
CA TRP A 561 -15.22 -31.49 10.03
C TRP A 561 -14.02 -31.63 10.98
N LEU A 562 -12.90 -30.96 10.70
CA LEU A 562 -11.74 -30.96 11.61
C LEU A 562 -12.13 -30.53 13.02
N ARG A 563 -12.92 -29.47 13.14
CA ARG A 563 -13.36 -28.93 14.43
C ARG A 563 -14.23 -29.88 15.25
N LYS A 564 -15.07 -30.68 14.60
CA LYS A 564 -16.10 -31.51 15.27
C LYS A 564 -15.71 -32.98 15.41
N ASN A 565 -14.83 -33.47 14.56
CA ASN A 565 -14.52 -34.89 14.44
C ASN A 565 -13.09 -35.26 14.87
N THR A 566 -12.26 -34.28 15.24
CA THR A 566 -10.91 -34.52 15.76
C THR A 566 -10.82 -34.21 17.25
N LYS A 567 -9.75 -34.68 17.90
CA LYS A 567 -9.46 -34.36 19.31
C LYS A 567 -9.12 -32.87 19.45
N GLU A 568 -9.41 -32.27 20.59
CA GLU A 568 -9.11 -30.83 20.82
C GLU A 568 -7.63 -30.50 20.74
N ASP A 569 -6.76 -31.47 21.06
CA ASP A 569 -5.31 -31.36 20.98
C ASP A 569 -4.74 -31.91 19.67
N ALA A 570 -5.58 -32.20 18.66
CA ALA A 570 -5.11 -32.72 17.38
C ALA A 570 -4.16 -31.73 16.69
N LYS A 571 -3.02 -32.25 16.21
CA LYS A 571 -2.01 -31.46 15.50
C LYS A 571 -2.12 -31.70 14.01
N VAL A 572 -2.34 -30.63 13.26
CA VAL A 572 -2.57 -30.69 11.81
C VAL A 572 -1.42 -30.02 11.08
N MET A 573 -0.79 -30.77 10.17
CA MET A 573 0.23 -30.26 9.26
C MET A 573 -0.42 -29.83 7.94
N SER A 574 -0.10 -28.62 7.49
CA SER A 574 -0.52 -28.05 6.21
C SER A 574 0.56 -27.09 5.70
N TRP A 575 0.39 -26.58 4.47
CA TRP A 575 1.23 -25.49 3.99
C TRP A 575 0.95 -24.19 4.75
N TRP A 576 1.96 -23.30 4.85
CA TRP A 576 1.91 -22.12 5.73
C TRP A 576 0.79 -21.14 5.39
N ASP A 577 0.35 -21.06 4.13
CA ASP A 577 -0.76 -20.21 3.66
C ASP A 577 -2.06 -20.40 4.48
N TYR A 578 -2.33 -21.63 4.95
CA TYR A 578 -3.62 -22.00 5.55
C TYR A 578 -3.63 -21.95 7.07
N GLY A 579 -2.49 -21.70 7.71
CA GLY A 579 -2.33 -21.81 9.16
C GLY A 579 -3.34 -20.97 9.94
N TYR A 580 -3.51 -19.70 9.56
CA TYR A 580 -4.45 -18.79 10.21
C TYR A 580 -5.92 -19.19 10.02
N GLN A 581 -6.28 -19.69 8.83
CA GLN A 581 -7.65 -20.16 8.57
C GLN A 581 -7.97 -21.40 9.41
N MET A 582 -7.03 -22.34 9.52
CA MET A 582 -7.21 -23.53 10.34
C MET A 582 -7.32 -23.18 11.82
N ALA A 583 -6.43 -22.34 12.33
CA ALA A 583 -6.48 -21.87 13.71
C ALA A 583 -7.78 -21.07 14.01
N GLY A 584 -8.27 -20.29 13.04
CA GLY A 584 -9.47 -19.46 13.19
C GLY A 584 -10.79 -20.22 13.05
N MET A 585 -10.93 -21.05 12.01
CA MET A 585 -12.17 -21.77 11.69
C MET A 585 -12.23 -23.15 12.34
N ALA A 586 -11.18 -23.96 12.18
CA ALA A 586 -11.12 -25.33 12.66
C ALA A 586 -10.75 -25.40 14.16
N ASN A 587 -10.08 -24.37 14.70
CA ASN A 587 -9.63 -24.28 16.09
C ASN A 587 -8.73 -25.47 16.52
N VAL A 588 -7.90 -25.94 15.59
CA VAL A 588 -6.91 -27.02 15.77
C VAL A 588 -5.50 -26.46 15.97
N THR A 589 -4.57 -27.30 16.43
CA THR A 589 -3.17 -26.91 16.59
C THR A 589 -2.43 -27.03 15.26
N THR A 590 -1.74 -25.97 14.83
CA THR A 590 -0.99 -25.92 13.56
C THR A 590 0.52 -25.96 13.76
N LEU A 591 1.23 -26.66 12.86
CA LEU A 591 2.70 -26.73 12.89
C LEU A 591 3.38 -25.47 12.33
N VAL A 592 2.84 -24.93 11.23
CA VAL A 592 3.35 -23.74 10.56
C VAL A 592 2.21 -22.76 10.32
N ASP A 593 2.57 -21.48 10.17
CA ASP A 593 1.58 -20.41 10.08
C ASP A 593 2.03 -19.27 9.15
N ASN A 594 1.11 -18.36 8.82
CA ASN A 594 1.30 -17.35 7.77
C ASN A 594 2.39 -16.29 8.10
N ASN A 595 2.74 -16.13 9.38
CA ASN A 595 3.73 -15.13 9.81
C ASN A 595 5.19 -15.42 9.39
N THR A 596 5.46 -16.63 8.90
CA THR A 596 6.76 -17.09 8.38
C THR A 596 8.03 -16.68 9.16
N TRP A 597 7.97 -16.63 10.49
CA TRP A 597 9.10 -16.12 11.31
C TRP A 597 10.25 -17.13 11.49
N ASN A 598 9.99 -18.43 11.34
CA ASN A 598 10.99 -19.50 11.41
C ASN A 598 11.04 -20.31 10.11
N ASN A 599 11.99 -19.95 9.25
CA ASN A 599 12.15 -20.56 7.92
C ASN A 599 12.54 -22.04 7.98
N THR A 600 13.33 -22.44 8.97
CA THR A 600 13.77 -23.84 9.13
C THR A 600 12.59 -24.78 9.40
N HIS A 601 11.61 -24.31 10.17
CA HIS A 601 10.41 -25.09 10.47
C HIS A 601 9.53 -25.27 9.23
N ILE A 602 9.35 -24.21 8.43
CA ILE A 602 8.64 -24.27 7.14
C ILE A 602 9.37 -25.20 6.16
N ALA A 603 10.70 -25.09 6.08
CA ALA A 603 11.51 -25.98 5.25
C ALA A 603 11.37 -27.45 5.65
N THR A 604 11.14 -27.73 6.94
CA THR A 604 10.89 -29.09 7.45
C THR A 604 9.53 -29.62 7.00
N VAL A 605 8.48 -28.79 6.99
CA VAL A 605 7.18 -29.14 6.37
C VAL A 605 7.32 -29.35 4.86
N GLY A 606 8.03 -28.44 4.17
CA GLY A 606 8.32 -28.56 2.73
C GLY A 606 9.07 -29.85 2.39
N LYS A 607 10.06 -30.22 3.20
CA LYS A 607 10.77 -31.49 3.11
C LYS A 607 9.82 -32.68 3.26
N ALA A 608 8.98 -32.70 4.30
CA ALA A 608 8.00 -33.77 4.50
C ALA A 608 7.03 -33.91 3.31
N MET A 609 6.62 -32.82 2.68
CA MET A 609 5.76 -32.86 1.48
C MET A 609 6.52 -33.33 0.22
N ALA A 610 7.81 -33.02 0.10
CA ALA A 610 8.60 -33.27 -1.10
C ALA A 610 9.29 -34.65 -1.13
N THR A 611 9.54 -35.28 0.03
CA THR A 611 10.23 -36.58 0.11
C THR A 611 9.28 -37.78 0.00
N SER A 612 9.86 -38.98 -0.09
CA SER A 612 9.10 -40.24 -0.06
C SER A 612 8.44 -40.51 1.29
N GLU A 613 7.35 -41.27 1.30
CA GLU A 613 6.60 -41.64 2.52
C GLU A 613 7.46 -42.13 3.69
N GLU A 614 8.53 -42.89 3.45
CA GLU A 614 9.43 -43.39 4.50
C GLU A 614 10.08 -42.25 5.31
N VAL A 615 10.68 -41.30 4.61
CA VAL A 615 11.35 -40.13 5.20
C VAL A 615 10.31 -39.17 5.78
N SER A 616 9.21 -38.95 5.06
CA SER A 616 8.15 -38.05 5.51
C SER A 616 7.47 -38.56 6.78
N TYR A 617 7.26 -39.88 6.92
CA TYR A 617 6.67 -40.47 8.13
C TYR A 617 7.54 -40.24 9.36
N GLU A 618 8.87 -40.32 9.23
CA GLU A 618 9.77 -39.99 10.33
C GLU A 618 9.61 -38.53 10.77
N VAL A 619 9.52 -37.59 9.81
CA VAL A 619 9.31 -36.17 10.13
C VAL A 619 7.95 -35.94 10.80
N LEU A 620 6.89 -36.56 10.28
CA LEU A 620 5.53 -36.48 10.84
C LEU A 620 5.50 -36.97 12.29
N ARG A 621 6.13 -38.11 12.59
CA ARG A 621 6.16 -38.66 13.95
C ARG A 621 7.05 -37.86 14.89
N ARG A 622 8.19 -37.31 14.43
CA ARG A 622 9.05 -36.44 15.24
C ARG A 622 8.35 -35.15 15.71
N HIS A 623 7.32 -34.72 15.00
CA HIS A 623 6.53 -33.52 15.32
C HIS A 623 5.11 -33.86 15.78
N ASP A 624 4.86 -35.11 16.22
CA ASP A 624 3.56 -35.57 16.73
C ASP A 624 2.36 -35.19 15.86
N VAL A 625 2.50 -35.27 14.53
CA VAL A 625 1.43 -34.91 13.61
C VAL A 625 0.36 -35.99 13.57
N ASP A 626 -0.89 -35.62 13.82
CA ASP A 626 -2.05 -36.52 13.75
C ASP A 626 -2.70 -36.51 12.36
N TYR A 627 -2.84 -35.31 11.78
CA TYR A 627 -3.50 -35.11 10.48
C TYR A 627 -2.65 -34.28 9.53
N VAL A 628 -2.80 -34.54 8.23
CA VAL A 628 -2.20 -33.76 7.15
C VAL A 628 -3.32 -33.25 6.25
N LEU A 629 -3.38 -31.93 6.04
CA LEU A 629 -4.35 -31.29 5.16
C LEU A 629 -3.63 -30.79 3.90
N ILE A 630 -4.21 -31.09 2.74
CA ILE A 630 -3.77 -30.59 1.43
C ILE A 630 -4.95 -30.07 0.61
N LEU A 631 -4.66 -29.12 -0.29
CA LEU A 631 -5.60 -28.69 -1.32
C LEU A 631 -5.33 -29.39 -2.65
N PHE A 632 -6.40 -29.88 -3.27
CA PHE A 632 -6.38 -30.53 -4.57
C PHE A 632 -7.43 -29.94 -5.50
N GLY A 633 -7.01 -29.16 -6.50
CA GLY A 633 -7.91 -28.48 -7.43
C GLY A 633 -8.26 -29.26 -8.69
N GLY A 634 -7.80 -30.50 -8.82
CA GLY A 634 -7.79 -31.25 -10.09
C GLY A 634 -9.16 -31.61 -10.65
N VAL A 635 -10.20 -31.72 -9.81
CA VAL A 635 -11.59 -32.02 -10.23
C VAL A 635 -12.25 -30.77 -10.82
N ILE A 636 -12.24 -29.65 -10.08
CA ILE A 636 -13.00 -28.45 -10.46
C ILE A 636 -12.19 -27.43 -11.27
N GLY A 637 -10.88 -27.64 -11.42
CA GLY A 637 -10.00 -26.68 -12.10
C GLY A 637 -9.55 -25.51 -11.22
N TYR A 638 -9.41 -25.71 -9.91
CA TYR A 638 -8.93 -24.66 -9.00
C TYR A 638 -7.41 -24.48 -9.12
N SER A 639 -6.97 -23.34 -9.64
CA SER A 639 -5.55 -23.08 -9.92
C SER A 639 -4.68 -22.86 -8.68
N GLY A 640 -5.28 -22.52 -7.54
CA GLY A 640 -4.57 -22.19 -6.29
C GLY A 640 -4.25 -23.40 -5.39
N ASP A 641 -4.20 -24.60 -5.95
CA ASP A 641 -3.95 -25.82 -5.18
C ASP A 641 -2.47 -26.04 -4.83
N ASP A 642 -2.19 -27.07 -4.03
CA ASP A 642 -0.85 -27.32 -3.52
C ASP A 642 0.11 -27.90 -4.56
N ILE A 643 -0.39 -28.49 -5.65
CA ILE A 643 0.45 -29.02 -6.74
C ILE A 643 1.12 -27.89 -7.54
N ASN A 644 0.40 -26.79 -7.77
CA ASN A 644 0.99 -25.60 -8.41
C ASN A 644 1.97 -24.87 -7.49
N LYS A 645 1.73 -24.92 -6.17
CA LYS A 645 2.63 -24.35 -5.15
C LYS A 645 3.80 -25.27 -4.77
N PHE A 646 3.76 -26.54 -5.16
CA PHE A 646 4.70 -27.56 -4.73
C PHE A 646 6.16 -27.21 -5.05
N LEU A 647 6.42 -26.53 -6.18
CA LEU A 647 7.76 -26.08 -6.54
C LEU A 647 8.36 -25.11 -5.52
N TRP A 648 7.53 -24.27 -4.88
CA TRP A 648 8.00 -23.41 -3.78
C TRP A 648 8.33 -24.22 -2.52
N MET A 649 7.55 -25.26 -2.23
CA MET A 649 7.85 -26.17 -1.12
C MET A 649 9.22 -26.83 -1.31
N ILE A 650 9.52 -27.26 -2.53
CA ILE A 650 10.81 -27.85 -2.92
C ILE A 650 11.94 -26.84 -2.77
N ARG A 651 11.80 -25.62 -3.31
CA ARG A 651 12.84 -24.57 -3.23
C ARG A 651 13.17 -24.15 -1.80
N ILE A 652 12.14 -24.01 -0.96
CA ILE A 652 12.32 -23.65 0.45
C ILE A 652 13.01 -24.80 1.21
N ALA A 653 12.63 -26.05 0.92
CA ALA A 653 13.26 -27.22 1.51
C ALA A 653 14.71 -27.41 1.06
N GLU A 654 15.01 -27.23 -0.24
CA GLU A 654 16.37 -27.34 -0.81
C GLU A 654 17.33 -26.31 -0.20
N GLY A 655 16.85 -25.09 0.09
CA GLY A 655 17.67 -24.05 0.72
C GLY A 655 18.21 -24.42 2.10
N VAL A 656 17.56 -25.34 2.82
CA VAL A 656 17.96 -25.80 4.17
C VAL A 656 18.51 -27.23 4.12
N TYR A 657 17.93 -28.11 3.29
CA TYR A 657 18.24 -29.54 3.18
C TYR A 657 18.67 -29.94 1.75
N PRO A 658 19.78 -29.39 1.22
CA PRO A 658 20.19 -29.57 -0.19
C PRO A 658 20.62 -31.01 -0.53
N ASN A 659 20.93 -31.82 0.49
CA ASN A 659 21.34 -33.22 0.31
C ASN A 659 20.15 -34.16 0.10
N GLU A 660 18.96 -33.77 0.56
CA GLU A 660 17.77 -34.62 0.55
C GLU A 660 16.77 -34.19 -0.52
N VAL A 661 16.57 -32.89 -0.70
CA VAL A 661 15.64 -32.32 -1.68
C VAL A 661 16.44 -31.50 -2.69
N LYS A 662 16.27 -31.82 -3.97
CA LYS A 662 16.88 -31.10 -5.10
C LYS A 662 15.84 -30.80 -6.15
N GLU A 663 15.67 -29.53 -6.51
CA GLU A 663 14.69 -29.07 -7.49
C GLU A 663 14.83 -29.79 -8.85
N THR A 664 16.07 -30.03 -9.29
CA THR A 664 16.38 -30.69 -10.56
C THR A 664 15.81 -32.11 -10.68
N ASN A 665 15.61 -32.83 -9.57
CA ASN A 665 15.09 -34.20 -9.58
C ASN A 665 13.58 -34.29 -9.88
N PHE A 666 12.86 -33.17 -9.80
CA PHE A 666 11.42 -33.09 -10.09
C PHE A 666 11.12 -32.75 -11.55
N PHE A 667 12.13 -32.35 -12.32
CA PHE A 667 12.00 -32.08 -13.75
C PHE A 667 12.37 -33.29 -14.59
N THR A 668 11.67 -33.48 -15.71
CA THR A 668 12.07 -34.49 -16.70
C THR A 668 13.47 -34.18 -17.26
N PRO A 669 14.14 -35.14 -17.93
CA PRO A 669 15.42 -34.86 -18.59
C PRO A 669 15.39 -33.71 -19.63
N ARG A 670 14.19 -33.30 -20.07
CA ARG A 670 13.96 -32.16 -20.96
C ARG A 670 13.73 -30.84 -20.21
N GLY A 671 13.68 -30.86 -18.88
CA GLY A 671 13.38 -29.69 -18.05
C GLY A 671 11.89 -29.38 -17.87
N GLU A 672 10.99 -30.34 -18.17
CA GLU A 672 9.54 -30.14 -18.07
C GLU A 672 9.04 -30.53 -16.66
N TYR A 673 8.13 -29.74 -16.08
CA TYR A 673 7.42 -30.08 -14.85
C TYR A 673 6.10 -30.79 -15.20
N LYS A 674 6.06 -32.11 -14.99
CA LYS A 674 4.93 -32.98 -15.40
C LYS A 674 4.38 -33.78 -14.23
N VAL A 675 3.09 -34.07 -14.30
CA VAL A 675 2.33 -34.89 -13.32
C VAL A 675 1.74 -36.17 -13.92
N ASP A 676 1.85 -36.31 -15.24
CA ASP A 676 1.32 -37.44 -16.03
C ASP A 676 2.24 -38.68 -15.96
N GLN A 677 2.07 -39.60 -16.91
CA GLN A 677 2.90 -40.80 -17.02
C GLN A 677 4.39 -40.49 -17.25
N ASP A 678 4.75 -39.32 -17.78
CA ASP A 678 6.14 -38.91 -17.99
C ASP A 678 6.76 -38.23 -16.75
N ALA A 679 5.99 -38.02 -15.68
CA ALA A 679 6.51 -37.46 -14.44
C ALA A 679 7.67 -38.28 -13.89
N THR A 680 8.65 -37.59 -13.28
CA THR A 680 9.85 -38.26 -12.74
C THR A 680 9.49 -39.25 -11.64
N PRO A 681 10.31 -40.30 -11.42
CA PRO A 681 10.11 -41.21 -10.29
C PRO A 681 10.10 -40.47 -8.95
N THR A 682 10.91 -39.42 -8.80
CA THR A 682 10.94 -38.54 -7.62
C THR A 682 9.59 -37.87 -7.39
N MET A 683 9.00 -37.27 -8.45
CA MET A 683 7.69 -36.62 -8.37
C MET A 683 6.60 -37.64 -7.97
N LYS A 684 6.54 -38.79 -8.65
CA LYS A 684 5.54 -39.84 -8.37
C LYS A 684 5.66 -40.45 -6.97
N ASN A 685 6.88 -40.49 -6.42
CA ASN A 685 7.13 -41.04 -5.09
C ASN A 685 7.01 -40.00 -3.96
N SER A 686 6.92 -38.71 -4.28
CA SER A 686 6.74 -37.65 -3.29
C SER A 686 5.43 -37.81 -2.52
N LEU A 687 5.44 -37.47 -1.23
CA LEU A 687 4.26 -37.55 -0.38
C LEU A 687 3.12 -36.69 -0.94
N MET A 688 3.42 -35.45 -1.37
CA MET A 688 2.42 -34.54 -1.94
C MET A 688 1.70 -35.17 -3.14
N TYR A 689 2.43 -35.69 -4.14
CA TYR A 689 1.82 -36.30 -5.32
C TYR A 689 0.92 -37.49 -4.94
N LYS A 690 1.39 -38.35 -4.02
CA LYS A 690 0.63 -39.51 -3.59
C LYS A 690 -0.65 -39.13 -2.85
N MET A 691 -0.60 -38.13 -1.97
CA MET A 691 -1.77 -37.63 -1.25
C MET A 691 -2.77 -36.97 -2.20
N SER A 692 -2.32 -36.08 -3.09
CA SER A 692 -3.22 -35.34 -4.00
C SER A 692 -3.96 -36.27 -4.96
N TYR A 693 -3.28 -37.25 -5.56
CA TYR A 693 -3.86 -38.15 -6.57
C TYR A 693 -4.34 -39.50 -6.03
N TYR A 694 -4.36 -39.70 -4.70
CA TYR A 694 -4.87 -40.94 -4.09
C TYR A 694 -6.31 -41.20 -4.54
N ARG A 695 -6.58 -42.38 -5.13
CA ARG A 695 -7.88 -42.81 -5.68
C ARG A 695 -8.51 -41.90 -6.75
N PHE A 696 -7.76 -40.91 -7.26
CA PHE A 696 -8.26 -40.00 -8.29
C PHE A 696 -8.53 -40.70 -9.63
N ALA A 697 -7.71 -41.71 -9.98
CA ALA A 697 -7.93 -42.53 -11.17
C ALA A 697 -9.25 -43.33 -11.12
N GLU A 698 -9.67 -43.77 -9.92
CA GLU A 698 -10.89 -44.56 -9.71
C GLU A 698 -12.15 -43.75 -10.00
N LEU A 699 -12.12 -42.45 -9.69
CA LEU A 699 -13.24 -41.51 -9.91
C LEU A 699 -13.68 -41.46 -11.39
N TYR A 700 -12.74 -41.66 -12.32
CA TYR A 700 -12.97 -41.61 -13.77
C TYR A 700 -12.81 -42.98 -14.45
N GLY A 701 -12.89 -44.09 -13.69
CA GLY A 701 -12.76 -45.44 -14.25
C GLY A 701 -11.42 -45.72 -14.93
N GLY A 702 -10.33 -45.13 -14.43
CA GLY A 702 -8.96 -45.32 -14.95
C GLY A 702 -8.51 -44.30 -16.01
N ASN A 703 -9.38 -43.33 -16.36
CA ASN A 703 -9.10 -42.27 -17.34
C ASN A 703 -9.23 -40.88 -16.73
N ALA A 704 -8.58 -40.65 -15.59
CA ALA A 704 -8.64 -39.36 -14.91
C ALA A 704 -7.86 -38.27 -15.65
N VAL A 705 -8.47 -37.09 -15.74
CA VAL A 705 -7.87 -35.88 -16.31
C VAL A 705 -7.80 -34.84 -15.21
N ASP A 706 -6.61 -34.30 -14.98
CA ASP A 706 -6.44 -33.14 -14.09
C ASP A 706 -6.84 -31.87 -14.86
N HIS A 707 -7.94 -31.25 -14.45
CA HIS A 707 -8.51 -30.07 -15.11
C HIS A 707 -7.64 -28.80 -14.95
N VAL A 708 -6.69 -28.75 -14.02
CA VAL A 708 -5.81 -27.59 -13.86
C VAL A 708 -4.57 -27.73 -14.74
N ARG A 709 -3.89 -28.89 -14.69
CA ARG A 709 -2.70 -29.14 -15.54
C ARG A 709 -3.04 -29.57 -16.96
N GLN A 710 -4.30 -29.88 -17.24
CA GLN A 710 -4.75 -30.42 -18.53
C GLN A 710 -3.97 -31.67 -18.93
N ALA A 711 -3.70 -32.53 -17.95
CA ALA A 711 -2.85 -33.70 -18.08
C ALA A 711 -3.63 -34.97 -17.77
N ARG A 712 -3.41 -36.03 -18.57
CA ARG A 712 -4.02 -37.34 -18.33
C ARG A 712 -3.20 -38.11 -17.31
N MET A 713 -3.86 -38.51 -16.23
CA MET A 713 -3.20 -39.20 -15.13
C MET A 713 -2.98 -40.69 -15.46
N PRO A 714 -2.02 -41.36 -14.79
CA PRO A 714 -1.84 -42.80 -14.91
C PRO A 714 -3.13 -43.56 -14.52
N SER A 715 -3.39 -44.69 -15.20
CA SER A 715 -4.60 -45.49 -14.97
C SER A 715 -4.62 -46.18 -13.61
N GLU A 716 -3.45 -46.51 -13.05
CA GLU A 716 -3.31 -46.91 -11.65
C GLU A 716 -2.84 -45.72 -10.81
N GLY A 717 -3.65 -45.34 -9.82
CA GLY A 717 -3.32 -44.26 -8.90
C GLY A 717 -2.23 -44.63 -7.87
N PRO A 718 -1.61 -43.63 -7.23
CA PRO A 718 -0.65 -43.86 -6.16
C PRO A 718 -1.31 -44.56 -4.96
N LYS A 719 -0.51 -45.34 -4.24
CA LYS A 719 -0.91 -46.05 -3.01
C LYS A 719 -0.18 -45.43 -1.82
N LEU A 720 -0.91 -45.24 -0.72
CA LEU A 720 -0.38 -44.77 0.56
C LEU A 720 -0.26 -45.93 1.54
N SER A 721 0.85 -45.99 2.27
CA SER A 721 1.11 -47.03 3.28
C SER A 721 1.07 -46.43 4.69
N VAL A 722 1.63 -45.23 4.86
CA VAL A 722 1.79 -44.56 6.17
C VAL A 722 0.65 -43.62 6.55
N LEU A 723 -0.18 -43.22 5.58
CA LEU A 723 -1.34 -42.36 5.76
C LEU A 723 -2.64 -43.11 5.42
N GLU A 724 -3.73 -42.72 6.08
CA GLU A 724 -5.09 -43.13 5.74
C GLU A 724 -5.93 -41.91 5.38
N GLU A 725 -6.81 -42.02 4.38
CA GLU A 725 -7.73 -40.94 4.01
C GLU A 725 -8.81 -40.83 5.10
N ALA A 726 -8.88 -39.68 5.78
CA ALA A 726 -9.81 -39.45 6.87
C ALA A 726 -11.06 -38.69 6.41
N TYR A 727 -10.88 -37.70 5.53
CA TYR A 727 -11.96 -36.93 4.95
C TYR A 727 -11.56 -36.33 3.60
N THR A 728 -12.49 -36.27 2.65
CA THR A 728 -12.35 -35.56 1.37
C THR A 728 -13.67 -34.85 1.10
N THR A 729 -13.61 -33.57 0.75
CA THR A 729 -14.80 -32.73 0.52
C THR A 729 -15.58 -33.15 -0.73
N GLU A 730 -16.81 -32.65 -0.86
CA GLU A 730 -17.71 -32.98 -1.98
C GLU A 730 -17.05 -32.83 -3.35
N ASN A 731 -16.35 -31.71 -3.58
CA ASN A 731 -15.69 -31.42 -4.85
C ASN A 731 -14.19 -31.79 -4.87
N TRP A 732 -13.75 -32.57 -3.89
CA TRP A 732 -12.37 -33.00 -3.67
C TRP A 732 -11.36 -31.86 -3.55
N LEU A 733 -11.81 -30.65 -3.18
CA LEU A 733 -10.95 -29.48 -3.05
C LEU A 733 -10.01 -29.57 -1.84
N VAL A 734 -10.52 -30.04 -0.70
CA VAL A 734 -9.72 -30.22 0.52
C VAL A 734 -9.68 -31.70 0.88
N ARG A 735 -8.48 -32.21 1.11
CA ARG A 735 -8.26 -33.61 1.51
C ARG A 735 -7.50 -33.67 2.83
N ILE A 736 -8.00 -34.48 3.74
CA ILE A 736 -7.47 -34.66 5.09
C ILE A 736 -7.08 -36.13 5.25
N PHE A 737 -5.79 -36.33 5.54
CA PHE A 737 -5.21 -37.64 5.79
C PHE A 737 -4.85 -37.76 7.26
N LYS A 738 -5.06 -38.93 7.86
CA LYS A 738 -4.63 -39.26 9.21
C LYS A 738 -3.33 -40.06 9.15
N VAL A 739 -2.40 -39.73 10.04
CA VAL A 739 -1.13 -40.43 10.18
C VAL A 739 -1.36 -41.72 10.95
N LYS A 740 -0.92 -42.86 10.39
CA LYS A 740 -1.07 -44.16 11.06
C LYS A 740 -0.14 -44.28 12.26
N ASP A 741 -0.61 -44.98 13.27
CA ASP A 741 0.22 -45.39 14.40
C ASP A 741 1.25 -46.45 13.99
N LEU A 742 2.26 -46.63 14.84
CA LEU A 742 3.24 -47.69 14.66
C LEU A 742 2.54 -49.05 14.68
N ASP A 743 3.00 -49.97 13.83
CA ASP A 743 2.47 -51.33 13.83
C ASP A 743 2.66 -51.96 15.22
N VAL A 744 1.62 -52.60 15.74
CA VAL A 744 1.61 -53.22 17.08
C VAL A 744 2.70 -54.30 17.19
N LEU A 745 3.04 -54.92 16.05
CA LEU A 745 4.08 -55.96 15.94
C LEU A 745 5.48 -55.41 15.64
N GLY A 746 5.65 -54.08 15.58
CA GLY A 746 6.93 -53.42 15.32
C GLY A 746 7.47 -53.59 13.90
N ARG A 747 6.64 -54.01 12.93
CA ARG A 747 7.03 -54.10 11.52
C ARG A 747 7.01 -52.71 10.87
N SER A 748 7.68 -52.58 9.72
CA SER A 748 7.50 -51.38 8.90
C SER A 748 6.07 -51.35 8.34
N LEU A 749 5.46 -50.16 8.26
CA LEU A 749 4.11 -50.01 7.70
C LEU A 749 4.05 -50.41 6.22
N PHE A 750 5.18 -50.35 5.50
CA PHE A 750 5.30 -50.83 4.13
C PHE A 750 5.22 -52.35 4.06
N ASP A 751 5.93 -53.06 4.95
CA ASP A 751 5.87 -54.52 5.04
C ASP A 751 4.47 -55.00 5.44
N ALA A 752 3.82 -54.29 6.37
CA ALA A 752 2.44 -54.58 6.75
C ALA A 752 1.48 -54.39 5.57
N THR A 753 1.59 -53.28 4.84
CA THR A 753 0.76 -52.99 3.68
C THR A 753 1.00 -53.96 2.52
N ASP A 754 2.24 -54.41 2.31
CA ASP A 754 2.57 -55.41 1.30
C ASP A 754 2.11 -56.83 1.70
N PHE A 755 2.14 -57.14 3.00
CA PHE A 755 1.58 -58.37 3.55
C PHE A 755 0.07 -58.45 3.34
N ASP A 756 -0.67 -57.37 3.64
CA ASP A 756 -2.13 -57.30 3.44
C ASP A 756 -2.52 -57.45 1.96
N LYS A 757 -1.62 -57.08 1.04
CA LYS A 757 -1.80 -57.26 -0.41
C LYS A 757 -1.42 -58.66 -0.91
N GLY A 758 -1.02 -59.57 -0.02
CA GLY A 758 -0.65 -60.93 -0.38
C GLY A 758 0.69 -61.06 -1.12
N LYS A 759 1.57 -60.05 -1.05
CA LYS A 759 2.92 -60.17 -1.62
C LYS A 759 3.78 -61.06 -0.74
N ILE A 760 4.10 -62.25 -1.23
CA ILE A 760 5.01 -63.17 -0.54
C ILE A 760 6.44 -62.64 -0.67
N ARG A 761 7.10 -62.42 0.47
CA ARG A 761 8.51 -62.04 0.53
C ARG A 761 9.34 -63.11 -0.18
N LYS A 762 9.95 -62.80 -1.33
CA LYS A 762 10.93 -63.69 -1.95
C LYS A 762 12.13 -63.77 -1.01
N THR A 763 12.27 -64.89 -0.31
CA THR A 763 13.47 -65.20 0.47
C THR A 763 14.67 -65.13 -0.47
N LYS A 764 15.57 -64.16 -0.25
CA LYS A 764 16.93 -64.24 -0.81
C LYS A 764 17.52 -65.54 -0.25
N LYS A 765 17.70 -66.54 -1.11
CA LYS A 765 18.54 -67.68 -0.78
C LYS A 765 19.92 -67.12 -0.43
N PHE A 766 20.36 -67.45 0.78
CA PHE A 766 21.67 -67.11 1.33
C PHE A 766 22.80 -67.58 0.41
#